data_AF-A0A957U790-F1
#
_entry.id   AF-A0A957U790-F1
#
_cell.length_a   1.000
_cell.length_b   1.000
_cell.length_c   1.000
_cell.angle_alpha   90.00
_cell.angle_beta   90.00
_cell.angle_gamma   90.00
#
_symmetry.space_group_name_H-M   'P 1'
#
loop_
_entity.id
_entity.type
_entity.pdbx_description
1 polymer ?
#
loop_
_entity_poly.entity_id
_entity_poly.type
_entity_poly.pdbx_seq_one_letter_code
_entity_poly.pdbx_strand_id
1 'polypeptide(L)'
;IRNAAQTTVAPTGTIATVVGCEGYGCEPVFALGYVRHFKDGDKDVELVYTSPLFDQALERTKLDDQAKAHIKQHVATYGSCQGLEELPDDLHNTFVVSGDITADEHVLMQAAIQAFTDNSISKCVTGDTLVLTENGLVAIEELSDQRLPDQFAPLKQRIVSPQGVESTDAFYYGGYRETRKVAFDYGFEIEGTGNHRIQVLDEQGSVQFRRLDELRPGDVAIFYGNQQRFGAARQALPAYSGSYRTNSKRVTFPVQMSEELAFFLGCVTSEGAITRNGVAITNTDTALLESLQASVRRLFGLESLVLKDNRNTVHSLQINSRPLRNWLLVDLEMEAGAENKVIPACILRGGQAEVASFLRGLMLDGFMNANGRMLGITLASRRLIQQLQTLLLNMGVLATVRRTAERAWSLTVQGGELETLAEQISFVEVWKNERLAQRNTGRVMRLRNYSRLLPAAVTTALRELQVEEERSLRSFYSDAAEDQAAYQRVRVNLLQGHRLERGDAQHLFQTLEPVAQNTYAASFFAQDEPGKVYVEVASVATGFAEVFDISVPGSHTFVANGLGNHNTCNFPEGATEEDVAKAYMLAWETGCKGLTVYVTGSREQVVLETKATKQKKEEPNGKAADAAQNNGHYANGHHGEGDAGHGVIDFKHSMVKRPRPAKLHGATYRKDTPLGTAYITVNSDDRNEPFEVFMNVGKAGTEVTAVSEAMGRLISLVLRMPASLPPAERLRWVMDEMAGIGGGRPLGFGANRVRSLPDGIAQVLAEHLSELPMVAEEPQAEQLALPIAAKPIGDICPECGEASFLNVEGCRKCAVCGYSEC
;
A
#
# COMPACT_ATOMS: atom_id res chain seq x y z
N ILE A 1 -26.58 12.45 -26.17
CA ILE A 1 -25.38 11.62 -26.42
C ILE A 1 -24.31 12.08 -25.43
N ARG A 2 -24.07 11.28 -24.38
CA ARG A 2 -22.99 11.46 -23.40
C ARG A 2 -22.27 10.12 -23.33
N ASN A 3 -21.13 10.02 -24.02
CA ASN A 3 -20.24 8.88 -24.01
C ASN A 3 -19.40 8.98 -22.74
N ALA A 4 -19.55 8.02 -21.85
CA ALA A 4 -18.74 7.97 -20.64
C ALA A 4 -17.74 6.80 -20.65
N ALA A 5 -17.99 5.81 -21.51
CA ALA A 5 -17.01 4.93 -22.15
C ALA A 5 -17.56 4.61 -23.56
N GLN A 6 -16.73 4.67 -24.60
CA GLN A 6 -17.17 4.38 -25.99
C GLN A 6 -16.97 2.89 -26.36
N THR A 7 -16.07 2.20 -25.65
CA THR A 7 -15.66 0.81 -25.92
C THR A 7 -15.39 0.08 -24.59
N THR A 8 -16.21 -0.91 -24.27
CA THR A 8 -16.07 -1.81 -23.12
C THR A 8 -15.92 -3.24 -23.63
N VAL A 9 -15.06 -4.06 -23.02
CA VAL A 9 -14.92 -5.48 -23.38
C VAL A 9 -16.09 -6.27 -22.79
N ALA A 10 -16.94 -6.82 -23.67
CA ALA A 10 -18.08 -7.68 -23.35
C ALA A 10 -17.61 -9.05 -22.79
N PRO A 11 -18.47 -9.81 -22.07
CA PRO A 11 -18.03 -10.92 -21.25
C PRO A 11 -17.53 -12.11 -22.07
N THR A 12 -16.37 -12.63 -21.68
CA THR A 12 -15.83 -13.91 -22.11
C THR A 12 -16.71 -15.08 -21.63
N GLY A 13 -16.80 -16.17 -22.41
CA GLY A 13 -17.44 -17.44 -21.99
C GLY A 13 -18.79 -17.75 -22.64
N THR A 14 -19.67 -18.46 -21.92
CA THR A 14 -20.93 -19.02 -22.46
C THR A 14 -21.91 -17.96 -22.99
N ILE A 15 -21.89 -16.74 -22.45
CA ILE A 15 -22.73 -15.63 -22.92
C ILE A 15 -22.39 -15.28 -24.38
N ALA A 16 -21.10 -15.17 -24.73
CA ALA A 16 -20.65 -14.93 -26.10
C ALA A 16 -21.10 -16.04 -27.06
N THR A 17 -21.08 -17.29 -26.60
CA THR A 17 -21.56 -18.45 -27.37
C THR A 17 -23.06 -18.42 -27.62
N VAL A 18 -23.87 -18.03 -26.62
CA VAL A 18 -25.34 -17.96 -26.75
C VAL A 18 -25.76 -16.88 -27.75
N VAL A 19 -25.03 -15.77 -27.81
CA VAL A 19 -25.32 -14.66 -28.75
C VAL A 19 -24.65 -14.82 -30.12
N GLY A 20 -23.92 -15.91 -30.35
CA GLY A 20 -23.25 -16.18 -31.63
C GLY A 20 -22.02 -15.32 -31.92
N CYS A 21 -21.36 -14.78 -30.89
CA CYS A 21 -20.08 -14.07 -31.05
C CYS A 21 -18.93 -15.09 -31.17
N GLU A 22 -18.16 -15.02 -32.25
CA GLU A 22 -17.10 -15.97 -32.60
C GLU A 22 -15.75 -15.67 -31.92
N GLY A 23 -15.70 -14.69 -31.01
CA GLY A 23 -14.50 -14.29 -30.27
C GLY A 23 -14.82 -13.91 -28.82
N TYR A 24 -13.90 -14.24 -27.90
CA TYR A 24 -14.02 -13.95 -26.48
C TYR A 24 -13.43 -12.57 -26.16
N GLY A 25 -14.08 -11.51 -26.62
CA GLY A 25 -13.63 -10.13 -26.40
C GLY A 25 -12.65 -9.62 -27.47
N CYS A 26 -11.61 -8.89 -27.04
CA CYS A 26 -10.60 -8.29 -27.93
C CYS A 26 -9.39 -9.19 -28.22
N GLU A 27 -9.42 -10.42 -27.72
CA GLU A 27 -8.39 -11.43 -27.95
C GLU A 27 -8.63 -12.14 -29.29
N PRO A 28 -7.58 -12.67 -29.94
CA PRO A 28 -7.74 -13.42 -31.18
C PRO A 28 -8.61 -14.64 -30.95
N VAL A 29 -9.43 -14.98 -31.94
CA VAL A 29 -10.27 -16.18 -31.91
C VAL A 29 -9.37 -17.40 -31.70
N PHE A 30 -9.70 -18.24 -30.72
CA PHE A 30 -8.83 -19.35 -30.34
C PHE A 30 -8.77 -20.45 -31.43
N ALA A 31 -9.90 -20.74 -32.07
CA ALA A 31 -10.00 -21.69 -33.18
C ALA A 31 -11.28 -21.40 -34.00
N LEU A 32 -11.21 -21.57 -35.33
CA LEU A 32 -12.35 -21.48 -36.24
C LEU A 32 -13.27 -22.72 -36.18
N GLY A 33 -12.78 -23.82 -35.62
CA GLY A 33 -13.54 -25.05 -35.38
C GLY A 33 -13.04 -25.81 -34.16
N TYR A 34 -13.96 -26.21 -33.27
CA TYR A 34 -13.62 -26.98 -32.06
C TYR A 34 -14.81 -27.83 -31.58
N VAL A 35 -14.53 -28.85 -30.77
CA VAL A 35 -15.57 -29.73 -30.17
C VAL A 35 -15.68 -29.43 -28.69
N ARG A 36 -16.87 -29.04 -28.25
CA ARG A 36 -17.18 -28.77 -26.85
C ARG A 36 -17.87 -29.99 -26.24
N HIS A 37 -17.30 -30.50 -25.14
CA HIS A 37 -17.92 -31.54 -24.33
C HIS A 37 -18.68 -30.90 -23.18
N PHE A 38 -19.92 -31.33 -22.95
CA PHE A 38 -20.64 -31.02 -21.73
C PHE A 38 -21.41 -32.24 -21.26
N LYS A 39 -21.55 -32.38 -19.94
CA LYS A 39 -22.30 -33.48 -19.34
C LYS A 39 -23.77 -33.08 -19.22
N ASP A 40 -24.63 -33.78 -19.95
CA ASP A 40 -26.07 -33.75 -19.73
C ASP A 40 -26.45 -34.99 -18.89
N GLY A 41 -26.46 -34.81 -17.58
CA GLY A 41 -26.56 -35.92 -16.62
C GLY A 41 -25.34 -36.85 -16.70
N ASP A 42 -25.58 -38.14 -16.94
CA ASP A 42 -24.53 -39.16 -17.10
C ASP A 42 -24.01 -39.32 -18.54
N LYS A 43 -24.51 -38.51 -19.49
CA LYS A 43 -24.10 -38.58 -20.89
C LYS A 43 -23.15 -37.45 -21.24
N ASP A 44 -22.00 -37.83 -21.80
CA ASP A 44 -21.08 -36.89 -22.44
C ASP A 44 -21.63 -36.52 -23.81
N VAL A 45 -21.98 -35.24 -24.00
CA VAL A 45 -22.50 -34.72 -25.26
C VAL A 45 -21.41 -33.89 -25.94
N GLU A 46 -21.07 -34.27 -27.17
CA GLU A 46 -20.13 -33.55 -28.04
C GLU A 46 -20.90 -32.60 -28.96
N LEU A 47 -20.63 -31.30 -28.85
CA LEU A 47 -21.09 -30.29 -29.80
C LEU A 47 -19.89 -29.83 -30.65
N VAL A 48 -19.95 -30.10 -31.95
CA VAL A 48 -18.99 -29.56 -32.92
C VAL A 48 -19.41 -28.14 -33.25
N TYR A 49 -18.53 -27.18 -32.99
CA TYR A 49 -18.71 -25.77 -33.32
C TYR A 49 -17.77 -25.41 -34.46
N THR A 50 -18.31 -24.88 -35.56
CA THR A 50 -17.55 -24.21 -36.64
C THR A 50 -18.03 -22.78 -36.74
N SER A 51 -17.11 -21.84 -36.97
CA SER A 51 -17.41 -20.40 -37.14
C SER A 51 -18.44 -20.20 -38.26
N PRO A 52 -19.67 -19.73 -37.92
CA PRO A 52 -20.68 -19.41 -38.93
C PRO A 52 -20.23 -18.39 -39.99
N LEU A 53 -19.42 -17.40 -39.63
CA LEU A 53 -18.89 -16.39 -40.55
C LEU A 53 -17.86 -16.97 -41.50
N PHE A 54 -17.00 -17.88 -41.03
CA PHE A 54 -16.09 -18.62 -41.89
C PHE A 54 -16.84 -19.50 -42.88
N ASP A 55 -17.86 -20.23 -42.43
CA ASP A 55 -18.71 -21.04 -43.29
C ASP A 55 -19.40 -20.17 -44.37
N GLN A 56 -19.96 -19.02 -44.00
CA GLN A 56 -20.56 -18.08 -44.95
C GLN A 56 -19.58 -17.50 -45.95
N ALA A 57 -18.35 -17.16 -45.51
CA ALA A 57 -17.31 -16.66 -46.40
C ALA A 57 -16.88 -17.74 -47.39
N LEU A 58 -16.72 -18.98 -46.91
CA LEU A 58 -16.37 -20.12 -47.73
C LEU A 58 -17.45 -20.43 -48.77
N GLU A 59 -18.74 -20.31 -48.43
CA GLU A 59 -19.82 -20.52 -49.39
C GLU A 59 -19.85 -19.50 -50.54
N ARG A 60 -19.39 -18.27 -50.30
CA ARG A 60 -19.32 -17.20 -51.31
C ARG A 60 -18.18 -17.40 -52.31
N THR A 61 -17.24 -18.29 -52.02
CA THR A 61 -16.15 -18.62 -52.95
C THR A 61 -16.68 -19.42 -54.14
N LYS A 62 -15.95 -19.39 -55.26
CA LYS A 62 -16.23 -20.22 -56.45
C LYS A 62 -15.63 -21.64 -56.34
N LEU A 63 -15.22 -22.05 -55.15
CA LEU A 63 -14.69 -23.39 -54.90
C LEU A 63 -15.80 -24.43 -55.07
N ASP A 64 -15.43 -25.62 -55.54
CA ASP A 64 -16.37 -26.74 -55.63
C ASP A 64 -16.71 -27.30 -54.23
N ASP A 65 -17.81 -28.05 -54.16
CA ASP A 65 -18.31 -28.58 -52.89
C ASP A 65 -17.34 -29.56 -52.22
N GLN A 66 -16.46 -30.20 -53.01
CA GLN A 66 -15.46 -31.13 -52.50
C GLN A 66 -14.31 -30.40 -51.79
N ALA A 67 -13.81 -29.32 -52.38
CA ALA A 67 -12.81 -28.44 -51.77
C ALA A 67 -13.35 -27.76 -50.51
N LYS A 68 -14.60 -27.25 -50.55
CA LYS A 68 -15.25 -26.66 -49.37
C LYS A 68 -15.36 -27.65 -48.22
N ALA A 69 -15.73 -28.90 -48.48
CA ALA A 69 -15.83 -29.94 -47.46
C ALA A 69 -14.46 -30.29 -46.84
N HIS A 70 -13.41 -30.34 -47.67
CA HIS A 70 -12.04 -30.58 -47.22
C HIS A 70 -11.54 -29.47 -46.27
N ILE A 71 -11.76 -28.20 -46.64
CA ILE A 71 -11.40 -27.03 -45.83
C ILE A 71 -12.10 -27.05 -44.47
N LYS A 72 -13.41 -27.33 -44.42
CA LYS A 72 -14.17 -27.42 -43.15
C LYS A 72 -13.64 -28.52 -42.24
N GLN A 73 -13.27 -29.67 -42.81
CA GLN A 73 -12.69 -30.78 -42.05
C GLN A 73 -11.32 -30.44 -41.48
N HIS A 74 -10.47 -29.73 -42.24
CA HIS A 74 -9.18 -29.27 -41.79
C HIS A 74 -9.32 -28.31 -40.59
N VAL A 75 -10.18 -27.31 -40.73
CA VAL A 75 -10.45 -26.31 -39.68
C VAL A 75 -11.00 -26.95 -38.41
N ALA A 76 -11.90 -27.93 -38.51
CA ALA A 76 -12.42 -28.66 -37.34
C ALA A 76 -11.36 -29.51 -36.63
N THR A 77 -10.28 -29.87 -37.33
CA THR A 77 -9.21 -30.73 -36.80
C THR A 77 -8.09 -29.91 -36.17
N TYR A 78 -7.64 -28.85 -36.87
CA TYR A 78 -6.47 -28.06 -36.48
C TYR A 78 -6.83 -26.72 -35.83
N GLY A 79 -8.10 -26.32 -35.90
CA GLY A 79 -8.59 -25.05 -35.36
C GLY A 79 -8.24 -23.82 -36.19
N SER A 80 -7.43 -23.97 -37.23
CA SER A 80 -6.96 -22.90 -38.12
C SER A 80 -7.25 -23.25 -39.59
N CYS A 81 -7.36 -22.22 -40.44
CA CYS A 81 -7.45 -22.38 -41.90
C CYS A 81 -6.12 -22.14 -42.63
N GLN A 82 -5.06 -21.78 -41.88
CA GLN A 82 -3.75 -21.49 -42.46
C GLN A 82 -3.10 -22.75 -43.03
N GLY A 83 -2.33 -22.59 -44.12
CA GLY A 83 -1.64 -23.69 -44.80
C GLY A 83 -2.47 -24.43 -45.87
N LEU A 84 -3.69 -23.97 -46.17
CA LEU A 84 -4.54 -24.49 -47.24
C LEU A 84 -4.34 -23.70 -48.55
N GLU A 85 -3.54 -24.21 -49.50
CA GLU A 85 -3.24 -23.52 -50.77
C GLU A 85 -4.47 -23.22 -51.65
N GLU A 86 -5.53 -24.00 -51.47
CA GLU A 86 -6.81 -23.91 -52.18
C GLU A 86 -7.75 -22.81 -51.66
N LEU A 87 -7.45 -22.24 -50.49
CA LEU A 87 -8.23 -21.16 -49.90
C LEU A 87 -7.76 -19.81 -50.46
N PRO A 88 -8.67 -18.93 -50.93
CA PRO A 88 -8.30 -17.60 -51.41
C PRO A 88 -7.55 -16.75 -50.37
N ASP A 89 -6.59 -15.94 -50.84
CA ASP A 89 -5.73 -15.11 -49.97
C ASP A 89 -6.52 -14.16 -49.06
N ASP A 90 -7.69 -13.68 -49.51
CA ASP A 90 -8.56 -12.83 -48.70
C ASP A 90 -9.14 -13.57 -47.49
N LEU A 91 -9.44 -14.87 -47.62
CA LEU A 91 -9.89 -15.69 -46.50
C LEU A 91 -8.73 -16.04 -45.55
N HIS A 92 -7.53 -16.34 -46.09
CA HIS A 92 -6.31 -16.57 -45.27
C HIS A 92 -5.98 -15.38 -44.38
N ASN A 93 -6.02 -14.17 -44.93
CA ASN A 93 -5.68 -12.95 -44.21
C ASN A 93 -6.79 -12.49 -43.24
N THR A 94 -8.03 -12.94 -43.44
CA THR A 94 -9.18 -12.53 -42.62
C THR A 94 -9.42 -13.46 -41.44
N PHE A 95 -9.27 -14.77 -41.62
CA PHE A 95 -9.60 -15.77 -40.61
C PHE A 95 -8.36 -16.33 -39.92
N VAL A 96 -7.71 -15.46 -39.15
CA VAL A 96 -6.49 -15.74 -38.40
C VAL A 96 -6.82 -16.02 -36.93
N VAL A 97 -6.37 -17.15 -36.39
CA VAL A 97 -6.60 -17.55 -34.99
C VAL A 97 -5.40 -17.30 -34.09
N SER A 98 -5.57 -17.43 -32.77
CA SER A 98 -4.49 -17.17 -31.81
C SER A 98 -3.25 -18.06 -32.01
N GLY A 99 -3.42 -19.25 -32.61
CA GLY A 99 -2.33 -20.13 -32.98
C GLY A 99 -1.56 -19.72 -34.25
N ASP A 100 -2.10 -18.78 -35.02
CA ASP A 100 -1.53 -18.33 -36.30
C ASP A 100 -0.70 -17.05 -36.15
N ILE A 101 -0.92 -16.30 -35.07
CA ILE A 101 -0.20 -15.06 -34.79
C ILE A 101 0.93 -15.27 -33.79
N THR A 102 1.97 -14.46 -33.91
CA THR A 102 3.07 -14.42 -32.94
C THR A 102 2.60 -13.80 -31.62
N ALA A 103 3.25 -14.16 -30.50
CA ALA A 103 2.97 -13.55 -29.18
C ALA A 103 3.07 -12.01 -29.21
N ASP A 104 3.97 -11.55 -30.03
CA ASP A 104 4.20 -10.19 -30.41
C ASP A 104 2.99 -9.54 -31.11
N GLU A 105 2.44 -10.16 -32.15
CA GLU A 105 1.22 -9.67 -32.85
C GLU A 105 0.02 -9.68 -31.91
N HIS A 106 -0.06 -10.67 -31.04
CA HIS A 106 -1.05 -10.75 -29.99
C HIS A 106 -0.97 -9.52 -29.05
N VAL A 107 0.23 -9.18 -28.57
CA VAL A 107 0.47 -8.02 -27.70
C VAL A 107 0.21 -6.70 -28.43
N LEU A 108 0.61 -6.54 -29.70
CA LEU A 108 0.32 -5.31 -30.46
C LEU A 108 -1.16 -5.11 -30.71
N MET A 109 -1.90 -6.18 -31.02
CA MET A 109 -3.33 -6.13 -31.21
C MET A 109 -4.04 -5.70 -29.92
N GLN A 110 -3.64 -6.30 -28.79
CA GLN A 110 -4.15 -5.92 -27.48
C GLN A 110 -3.76 -4.48 -27.12
N ALA A 111 -2.52 -4.05 -27.34
CA ALA A 111 -2.05 -2.70 -27.06
C ALA A 111 -2.76 -1.64 -27.93
N ALA A 112 -2.98 -1.95 -29.21
CA ALA A 112 -3.71 -1.08 -30.14
C ALA A 112 -5.16 -0.89 -29.72
N ILE A 113 -5.82 -1.92 -29.20
CA ILE A 113 -7.21 -1.85 -28.72
C ILE A 113 -7.27 -1.21 -27.32
N GLN A 114 -6.33 -1.52 -26.44
CA GLN A 114 -6.28 -1.00 -25.06
C GLN A 114 -6.09 0.52 -25.00
N ALA A 115 -5.46 1.11 -26.01
CA ALA A 115 -5.39 2.57 -26.17
C ALA A 115 -6.79 3.24 -26.29
N PHE A 116 -7.84 2.45 -26.53
CA PHE A 116 -9.21 2.91 -26.75
C PHE A 116 -10.27 2.20 -25.86
N THR A 117 -9.87 1.54 -24.76
CA THR A 117 -10.78 0.85 -23.81
C THR A 117 -10.65 1.38 -22.37
N ASP A 118 -11.78 1.59 -21.69
CA ASP A 118 -11.87 2.52 -20.54
C ASP A 118 -11.96 1.92 -19.10
N ASN A 119 -11.88 0.61 -18.80
CA ASN A 119 -12.06 0.08 -17.41
C ASN A 119 -11.29 -1.24 -17.11
N SER A 120 -10.76 -1.57 -15.91
CA SER A 120 -11.05 -1.12 -14.52
C SER A 120 -9.77 -1.06 -13.63
N ILE A 121 -9.59 0.01 -12.86
CA ILE A 121 -8.71 0.06 -11.67
C ILE A 121 -9.61 0.23 -10.45
N SER A 122 -9.44 -0.61 -9.43
CA SER A 122 -10.10 -0.49 -8.12
C SER A 122 -9.72 0.84 -7.45
N LYS A 123 -10.65 1.43 -6.68
CA LYS A 123 -10.40 2.67 -5.93
C LYS A 123 -9.83 2.28 -4.58
N CYS A 124 -8.67 2.81 -4.19
CA CYS A 124 -8.00 2.34 -2.99
C CYS A 124 -7.27 3.47 -2.25
N VAL A 125 -7.01 3.27 -0.96
CA VAL A 125 -6.27 4.17 -0.06
C VAL A 125 -5.05 3.47 0.53
N THR A 126 -4.10 4.23 1.07
CA THR A 126 -2.90 3.66 1.70
C THR A 126 -3.20 2.93 3.00
N GLY A 127 -2.36 1.94 3.34
CA GLY A 127 -2.58 1.03 4.48
C GLY A 127 -2.70 1.70 5.85
N ASP A 128 -2.03 2.83 6.04
CA ASP A 128 -2.05 3.64 7.25
C ASP A 128 -3.35 4.46 7.43
N THR A 129 -4.25 4.43 6.45
CA THR A 129 -5.55 5.09 6.51
C THR A 129 -6.40 4.50 7.63
N LEU A 130 -6.73 5.30 8.64
CA LEU A 130 -7.49 4.89 9.81
C LEU A 130 -8.99 4.90 9.53
N VAL A 131 -9.57 3.72 9.37
CA VAL A 131 -11.02 3.50 9.24
C VAL A 131 -11.67 3.60 10.60
N LEU A 132 -12.73 4.40 10.71
CA LEU A 132 -13.53 4.47 11.92
C LEU A 132 -14.51 3.30 11.97
N THR A 133 -14.29 2.40 12.93
CA THR A 133 -15.13 1.23 13.16
C THR A 133 -16.08 1.44 14.34
N GLU A 134 -17.05 0.54 14.51
CA GLU A 134 -17.87 0.50 15.73
C GLU A 134 -17.00 0.26 16.99
N ASN A 135 -15.80 -0.29 16.82
CA ASN A 135 -14.84 -0.61 17.88
C ASN A 135 -13.60 0.31 17.91
N GLY A 136 -13.72 1.56 17.44
CA GLY A 136 -12.62 2.52 17.41
C GLY A 136 -11.90 2.57 16.06
N LEU A 137 -10.69 3.15 16.04
CA LEU A 137 -9.92 3.37 14.82
C LEU A 137 -9.06 2.14 14.49
N VAL A 138 -9.08 1.74 13.22
CA VAL A 138 -8.28 0.62 12.71
C VAL A 138 -7.62 1.03 11.40
N ALA A 139 -6.31 0.80 11.26
CA ALA A 139 -5.65 1.01 9.96
C ALA A 139 -6.23 0.04 8.94
N ILE A 140 -6.52 0.50 7.71
CA ILE A 140 -7.22 -0.32 6.72
C ILE A 140 -6.45 -1.62 6.42
N GLU A 141 -5.11 -1.58 6.42
CA GLU A 141 -4.27 -2.77 6.23
C GLU A 141 -4.44 -3.84 7.31
N GLU A 142 -4.83 -3.46 8.53
CA GLU A 142 -5.01 -4.38 9.66
C GLU A 142 -6.39 -5.06 9.66
N LEU A 143 -7.29 -4.71 8.73
CA LEU A 143 -8.62 -5.31 8.64
C LEU A 143 -8.60 -6.74 8.10
N SER A 144 -7.54 -7.13 7.40
CA SER A 144 -7.36 -8.48 6.86
C SER A 144 -5.88 -8.79 6.66
N ASP A 145 -5.49 -10.05 6.81
CA ASP A 145 -4.12 -10.53 6.53
C ASP A 145 -3.88 -10.84 5.04
N GLN A 146 -4.90 -10.70 4.18
CA GLN A 146 -4.76 -11.02 2.76
C GLN A 146 -3.81 -10.03 2.06
N ARG A 147 -2.80 -10.57 1.38
CA ARG A 147 -1.75 -9.79 0.68
C ARG A 147 -1.45 -10.30 -0.73
N LEU A 148 -2.38 -11.03 -1.34
CA LEU A 148 -2.30 -11.36 -2.76
C LEU A 148 -2.88 -10.18 -3.57
N PRO A 149 -2.09 -9.50 -4.41
CA PRO A 149 -2.55 -8.33 -5.14
C PRO A 149 -3.75 -8.64 -6.03
N ASP A 150 -4.63 -7.64 -6.19
CA ASP A 150 -5.82 -7.68 -7.03
C ASP A 150 -6.85 -8.73 -6.62
N GLN A 151 -6.92 -9.03 -5.32
CA GLN A 151 -7.86 -10.00 -4.78
C GLN A 151 -8.77 -9.41 -3.71
N PHE A 152 -10.00 -9.92 -3.71
CA PHE A 152 -10.97 -9.69 -2.66
C PHE A 152 -10.96 -10.84 -1.65
N ALA A 153 -11.16 -10.49 -0.39
CA ALA A 153 -11.39 -11.40 0.72
C ALA A 153 -12.74 -11.09 1.34
N PRO A 154 -13.56 -12.08 1.74
CA PRO A 154 -14.72 -11.82 2.58
C PRO A 154 -14.30 -11.10 3.87
N LEU A 155 -14.98 -10.00 4.18
CA LEU A 155 -14.76 -9.25 5.43
C LEU A 155 -16.11 -8.86 6.01
N LYS A 156 -16.33 -9.14 7.29
CA LYS A 156 -17.53 -8.73 8.02
C LYS A 156 -17.12 -7.88 9.22
N GLN A 157 -16.98 -6.58 8.97
CA GLN A 157 -16.62 -5.59 9.99
C GLN A 157 -17.69 -4.51 10.07
N ARG A 158 -18.01 -4.09 11.30
CA ARG A 158 -18.93 -2.96 11.56
C ARG A 158 -18.14 -1.65 11.47
N ILE A 159 -18.45 -0.83 10.46
CA ILE A 159 -17.77 0.45 10.19
C ILE A 159 -18.72 1.63 10.29
N VAL A 160 -18.17 2.83 10.46
CA VAL A 160 -18.93 4.08 10.47
C VAL A 160 -18.92 4.67 9.06
N SER A 161 -20.09 4.99 8.54
CA SER A 161 -20.31 5.78 7.33
C SER A 161 -20.94 7.13 7.71
N PRO A 162 -21.00 8.10 6.78
CA PRO A 162 -21.81 9.31 6.94
C PRO A 162 -23.28 9.06 7.27
N GLN A 163 -23.85 7.90 6.94
CA GLN A 163 -25.25 7.54 7.20
C GLN A 163 -25.45 6.74 8.49
N GLY A 164 -24.38 6.33 9.16
CA GLY A 164 -24.44 5.59 10.42
C GLY A 164 -23.51 4.39 10.44
N VAL A 165 -23.82 3.37 11.24
CA VAL A 165 -22.98 2.18 11.35
C VAL A 165 -23.46 1.10 10.39
N GLU A 166 -22.57 0.65 9.52
CA GLU A 166 -22.83 -0.33 8.46
C GLU A 166 -21.88 -1.53 8.55
N SER A 167 -22.15 -2.58 7.78
CA SER A 167 -21.29 -3.76 7.71
C SER A 167 -20.55 -3.79 6.38
N THR A 168 -19.26 -4.13 6.42
CA THR A 168 -18.53 -4.53 5.21
C THR A 168 -18.96 -5.92 4.74
N ASP A 169 -18.65 -6.25 3.50
CA ASP A 169 -18.76 -7.61 2.94
C ASP A 169 -17.46 -8.12 2.30
N ALA A 170 -16.59 -7.24 1.84
CA ALA A 170 -15.29 -7.59 1.29
C ALA A 170 -14.18 -6.61 1.66
N PHE A 171 -12.96 -7.13 1.67
CA PHE A 171 -11.68 -6.41 1.75
C PHE A 171 -10.93 -6.60 0.44
N TYR A 172 -10.22 -5.59 -0.02
CA TYR A 172 -9.44 -5.64 -1.25
C TYR A 172 -8.01 -5.17 -0.99
N TYR A 173 -7.05 -5.92 -1.54
CA TYR A 173 -5.65 -5.52 -1.58
C TYR A 173 -5.21 -5.28 -3.02
N GLY A 174 -4.84 -4.05 -3.35
CA GLY A 174 -4.42 -3.64 -4.69
C GLY A 174 -2.93 -3.73 -4.96
N GLY A 175 -2.10 -4.08 -3.96
CA GLY A 175 -0.64 -4.00 -4.09
C GLY A 175 -0.15 -2.57 -4.33
N TYR A 176 1.05 -2.43 -4.89
CA TYR A 176 1.62 -1.12 -5.19
C TYR A 176 0.96 -0.48 -6.41
N ARG A 177 0.54 0.78 -6.27
CA ARG A 177 -0.10 1.58 -7.32
C ARG A 177 0.40 3.03 -7.30
N GLU A 178 0.28 3.72 -8.43
CA GLU A 178 0.41 5.18 -8.45
C GLU A 178 -0.71 5.81 -7.61
N THR A 179 -0.34 6.70 -6.70
CA THR A 179 -1.26 7.35 -5.77
C THR A 179 -1.28 8.86 -5.99
N ARG A 180 -2.36 9.48 -5.53
CA ARG A 180 -2.50 10.92 -5.32
C ARG A 180 -2.52 11.16 -3.82
N LYS A 181 -1.55 11.95 -3.36
CA LYS A 181 -1.48 12.44 -1.99
C LYS A 181 -2.10 13.83 -1.94
N VAL A 182 -3.18 13.97 -1.19
CA VAL A 182 -3.90 15.24 -1.02
C VAL A 182 -3.69 15.71 0.41
N ALA A 183 -3.09 16.88 0.56
CA ALA A 183 -2.93 17.55 1.84
C ALA A 183 -3.96 18.67 1.97
N PHE A 184 -4.59 18.75 3.13
CA PHE A 184 -5.61 19.74 3.45
C PHE A 184 -5.05 20.77 4.42
N ASP A 185 -5.77 21.88 4.53
CA ASP A 185 -5.58 22.84 5.62
C ASP A 185 -5.62 22.15 6.99
N TYR A 186 -5.00 22.78 7.97
CA TYR A 186 -4.79 22.22 9.31
C TYR A 186 -3.92 20.94 9.36
N GLY A 187 -3.38 20.48 8.23
CA GLY A 187 -2.37 19.42 8.17
C GLY A 187 -2.92 17.99 8.05
N PHE A 188 -4.22 17.85 7.75
CA PHE A 188 -4.79 16.55 7.40
C PHE A 188 -4.26 16.07 6.04
N GLU A 189 -4.25 14.77 5.81
CA GLU A 189 -3.91 14.19 4.52
C GLU A 189 -4.66 12.89 4.22
N ILE A 190 -4.79 12.60 2.94
CA ILE A 190 -5.22 11.31 2.41
C ILE A 190 -4.32 10.93 1.23
N GLU A 191 -4.04 9.64 1.09
CA GLU A 191 -3.30 9.11 -0.04
C GLU A 191 -4.02 7.86 -0.58
N GLY A 192 -4.18 7.79 -1.90
CA GLY A 192 -4.90 6.71 -2.55
C GLY A 192 -4.80 6.78 -4.07
N THR A 193 -5.38 5.83 -4.79
CA THR A 193 -5.39 5.81 -6.25
C THR A 193 -6.09 7.06 -6.81
N GLY A 194 -5.71 7.52 -8.00
CA GLY A 194 -6.27 8.75 -8.58
C GLY A 194 -7.80 8.73 -8.71
N ASN A 195 -8.37 7.58 -9.01
CA ASN A 195 -9.82 7.37 -9.13
C ASN A 195 -10.57 7.22 -7.80
N HIS A 196 -9.87 7.17 -6.66
CA HIS A 196 -10.49 7.14 -5.32
C HIS A 196 -11.28 8.42 -5.08
N ARG A 197 -12.43 8.34 -4.41
CA ARG A 197 -13.33 9.50 -4.25
C ARG A 197 -13.58 9.85 -2.80
N ILE A 198 -13.63 11.14 -2.54
CA ILE A 198 -14.01 11.72 -1.24
C ILE A 198 -15.15 12.71 -1.41
N GLN A 199 -15.88 12.99 -0.32
CA GLN A 199 -16.93 14.01 -0.30
C GLN A 199 -16.35 15.43 -0.27
N VAL A 200 -16.81 16.25 -1.20
CA VAL A 200 -16.49 17.66 -1.33
C VAL A 200 -17.76 18.49 -1.48
N LEU A 201 -17.68 19.79 -1.22
CA LEU A 201 -18.71 20.74 -1.61
C LEU A 201 -18.55 21.10 -3.09
N ASP A 202 -19.64 21.05 -3.84
CA ASP A 202 -19.70 21.58 -5.20
C ASP A 202 -19.97 23.10 -5.23
N GLU A 203 -20.00 23.64 -6.45
CA GLU A 203 -20.26 25.07 -6.70
C GLU A 203 -21.69 25.49 -6.31
N GLN A 204 -22.59 24.53 -6.11
CA GLN A 204 -23.98 24.72 -5.68
C GLN A 204 -24.15 24.46 -4.18
N GLY A 205 -23.07 24.26 -3.41
CA GLY A 205 -23.12 24.05 -1.97
C GLY A 205 -23.60 22.65 -1.58
N SER A 206 -23.72 21.73 -2.54
CA SER A 206 -24.17 20.36 -2.31
C SER A 206 -22.99 19.43 -2.07
N VAL A 207 -23.22 18.36 -1.30
CA VAL A 207 -22.20 17.33 -1.08
C VAL A 207 -22.11 16.41 -2.31
N GLN A 208 -20.93 16.31 -2.90
CA GLN A 208 -20.66 15.46 -4.07
C GLN A 208 -19.39 14.63 -3.87
N PHE A 209 -19.29 13.51 -4.58
CA PHE A 209 -18.05 12.74 -4.65
C PHE A 209 -17.16 13.25 -5.78
N ARG A 210 -15.89 13.55 -5.46
CA ARG A 210 -14.86 13.93 -6.45
C ARG A 210 -13.65 13.02 -6.33
N ARG A 211 -13.01 12.71 -7.46
CA ARG A 211 -11.80 11.87 -7.49
C ARG A 211 -10.59 12.59 -6.92
N LEU A 212 -9.64 11.85 -6.34
CA LEU A 212 -8.41 12.42 -5.82
C LEU A 212 -7.57 13.12 -6.90
N ASP A 213 -7.59 12.63 -8.14
CA ASP A 213 -6.91 13.26 -9.27
C ASP A 213 -7.64 14.45 -9.89
N GLU A 214 -8.90 14.68 -9.51
CA GLU A 214 -9.69 15.86 -9.92
C GLU A 214 -9.59 17.00 -8.90
N LEU A 215 -9.10 16.72 -7.69
CA LEU A 215 -8.99 17.71 -6.62
C LEU A 215 -7.94 18.77 -6.93
N ARG A 216 -8.25 20.01 -6.57
CA ARG A 216 -7.38 21.18 -6.75
C ARG A 216 -7.28 21.96 -5.45
N PRO A 217 -6.16 22.68 -5.21
CA PRO A 217 -6.07 23.60 -4.09
C PRO A 217 -7.25 24.58 -4.06
N GLY A 218 -7.87 24.74 -2.89
CA GLY A 218 -9.09 25.53 -2.69
C GLY A 218 -10.41 24.74 -2.76
N ASP A 219 -10.42 23.51 -3.27
CA ASP A 219 -11.59 22.62 -3.13
C ASP A 219 -11.88 22.36 -1.65
N VAL A 220 -13.15 22.28 -1.25
CA VAL A 220 -13.54 22.09 0.15
C VAL A 220 -13.97 20.65 0.39
N ALA A 221 -13.17 19.89 1.15
CA ALA A 221 -13.48 18.54 1.58
C ALA A 221 -14.24 18.51 2.90
N ILE A 222 -15.02 17.44 3.10
CA ILE A 222 -15.88 17.26 4.27
C ILE A 222 -15.27 16.22 5.20
N PHE A 223 -14.95 16.66 6.41
CA PHE A 223 -14.50 15.83 7.51
C PHE A 223 -15.64 15.58 8.51
N TYR A 224 -15.66 14.41 9.12
CA TYR A 224 -16.64 13.94 10.09
C TYR A 224 -15.96 13.88 11.46
N GLY A 225 -16.05 14.99 12.19
CA GLY A 225 -15.58 15.12 13.57
C GLY A 225 -16.64 14.74 14.60
N ASN A 226 -16.20 14.66 15.86
CA ASN A 226 -17.05 14.40 17.03
C ASN A 226 -17.95 13.16 16.89
N GLN A 227 -17.43 12.10 16.27
CA GLN A 227 -18.19 10.86 16.07
C GLN A 227 -18.34 10.07 17.38
N GLN A 228 -17.43 10.28 18.34
CA GLN A 228 -17.45 9.66 19.68
C GLN A 228 -17.55 8.12 19.61
N ARG A 229 -16.90 7.50 18.62
CA ARG A 229 -16.88 6.05 18.43
C ARG A 229 -15.57 5.48 18.98
N PHE A 230 -15.69 4.67 20.02
CA PHE A 230 -14.60 4.00 20.73
C PHE A 230 -14.96 2.52 20.88
N GLY A 231 -13.95 1.68 21.06
CA GLY A 231 -14.21 0.26 21.31
C GLY A 231 -14.66 -0.03 22.73
N ALA A 232 -14.90 -1.31 22.99
CA ALA A 232 -15.22 -1.77 24.33
C ALA A 232 -14.05 -1.51 25.28
N ALA A 233 -14.36 -1.12 26.52
CA ALA A 233 -13.36 -1.05 27.59
C ALA A 233 -12.86 -2.45 27.96
N ARG A 234 -11.64 -2.53 28.52
CA ARG A 234 -11.00 -3.77 28.98
C ARG A 234 -10.82 -4.83 27.89
N GLN A 235 -10.49 -4.39 26.68
CA GLN A 235 -10.15 -5.32 25.60
C GLN A 235 -8.99 -6.23 26.00
N ALA A 236 -9.04 -7.46 25.51
CA ALA A 236 -8.01 -8.45 25.73
C ALA A 236 -6.69 -7.97 25.11
N LEU A 237 -5.59 -8.19 25.84
CA LEU A 237 -4.25 -7.87 25.39
C LEU A 237 -3.52 -9.13 24.91
N PRO A 238 -2.59 -8.98 23.96
CA PRO A 238 -1.77 -10.10 23.50
C PRO A 238 -0.94 -10.65 24.65
N ALA A 239 -0.94 -11.98 24.76
CA ALA A 239 -0.09 -12.69 25.70
C ALA A 239 1.38 -12.52 25.31
N TYR A 240 2.27 -12.52 26.31
CA TYR A 240 3.70 -12.44 26.06
C TYR A 240 4.19 -13.64 25.25
N SER A 241 4.70 -13.38 24.04
CA SER A 241 5.19 -14.41 23.10
C SER A 241 6.64 -14.84 23.37
N GLY A 242 7.39 -14.07 24.16
CA GLY A 242 8.82 -14.29 24.38
C GLY A 242 9.16 -15.42 25.36
N SER A 243 10.41 -15.87 25.31
CA SER A 243 10.94 -16.85 26.26
C SER A 243 11.55 -16.17 27.50
N TYR A 244 11.58 -16.90 28.61
CA TYR A 244 12.29 -16.51 29.81
C TYR A 244 13.66 -17.18 29.84
N ARG A 245 14.72 -16.42 30.17
CA ARG A 245 16.00 -17.03 30.52
C ARG A 245 15.90 -17.62 31.93
N THR A 246 16.73 -18.62 32.21
CA THR A 246 16.76 -19.38 33.48
C THR A 246 16.80 -18.50 34.74
N ASN A 247 17.41 -17.30 34.67
CA ASN A 247 17.53 -16.36 35.80
C ASN A 247 16.73 -15.05 35.60
N SER A 248 15.79 -14.99 34.65
CA SER A 248 14.96 -13.81 34.44
C SER A 248 13.87 -13.72 35.51
N LYS A 249 13.68 -12.52 36.09
CA LYS A 249 12.50 -12.25 36.93
C LYS A 249 11.23 -12.51 36.11
N ARG A 250 10.28 -13.27 36.70
CA ARG A 250 8.96 -13.47 36.11
C ARG A 250 8.20 -12.15 36.14
N VAL A 251 7.51 -11.84 35.04
CA VAL A 251 6.69 -10.64 34.89
C VAL A 251 5.24 -11.10 34.79
N THR A 252 4.36 -10.44 35.51
CA THR A 252 2.92 -10.63 35.32
C THR A 252 2.47 -9.65 34.24
N PHE A 253 1.97 -10.15 33.12
CA PHE A 253 1.46 -9.28 32.06
C PHE A 253 -0.05 -9.09 32.22
N PRO A 254 -0.55 -7.84 32.16
CA PRO A 254 -1.98 -7.59 32.10
C PRO A 254 -2.62 -8.32 30.91
N VAL A 255 -3.72 -9.01 31.16
CA VAL A 255 -4.48 -9.74 30.12
C VAL A 255 -5.56 -8.89 29.47
N GLN A 256 -5.87 -7.73 30.07
CA GLN A 256 -6.87 -6.78 29.61
C GLN A 256 -6.36 -5.35 29.76
N MET A 257 -6.82 -4.45 28.91
CA MET A 257 -6.54 -3.03 29.02
C MET A 257 -7.16 -2.43 30.29
N SER A 258 -6.50 -1.40 30.83
CA SER A 258 -6.98 -0.60 31.96
C SER A 258 -6.54 0.84 31.80
N GLU A 259 -7.21 1.77 32.47
CA GLU A 259 -6.80 3.19 32.48
C GLU A 259 -5.38 3.39 33.02
N GLU A 260 -4.98 2.61 34.05
CA GLU A 260 -3.64 2.68 34.62
C GLU A 260 -2.57 2.20 33.64
N LEU A 261 -2.84 1.11 32.90
CA LEU A 261 -1.95 0.65 31.85
C LEU A 261 -1.90 1.64 30.69
N ALA A 262 -3.05 2.14 30.23
CA ALA A 262 -3.12 3.11 29.14
C ALA A 262 -2.33 4.39 29.47
N PHE A 263 -2.46 4.90 30.70
CA PHE A 263 -1.65 6.02 31.19
C PHE A 263 -0.14 5.70 31.15
N PHE A 264 0.26 4.52 31.64
CA PHE A 264 1.65 4.07 31.55
C PHE A 264 2.15 4.01 30.10
N LEU A 265 1.38 3.46 29.16
CA LEU A 265 1.74 3.42 27.73
C LEU A 265 1.85 4.85 27.14
N GLY A 266 0.99 5.77 27.58
CA GLY A 266 1.07 7.19 27.23
C GLY A 266 2.39 7.81 27.68
N CYS A 267 2.79 7.58 28.94
CA CYS A 267 4.06 8.03 29.49
C CYS A 267 5.27 7.40 28.79
N VAL A 268 5.19 6.13 28.39
CA VAL A 268 6.24 5.48 27.60
C VAL A 268 6.35 6.12 26.21
N THR A 269 5.21 6.51 25.63
CA THR A 269 5.16 7.14 24.30
C THR A 269 5.67 8.59 24.34
N SER A 270 5.41 9.36 25.38
CA SER A 270 5.93 10.72 25.53
C SER A 270 7.39 10.72 26.02
N GLU A 271 7.55 10.55 27.33
CA GLU A 271 8.79 10.70 28.09
C GLU A 271 9.64 9.42 28.17
N GLY A 272 9.15 8.33 27.59
CA GLY A 272 9.78 7.02 27.66
C GLY A 272 10.79 6.75 26.56
N ALA A 273 11.83 6.00 26.94
CA ALA A 273 12.80 5.37 26.06
C ALA A 273 12.82 3.85 26.31
N ILE A 274 12.47 3.08 25.29
CA ILE A 274 12.62 1.63 25.29
C ILE A 274 14.09 1.30 24.97
N THR A 275 14.84 0.88 25.98
CA THR A 275 16.28 0.61 25.89
C THR A 275 16.55 -0.87 25.60
N ARG A 276 17.84 -1.22 25.46
CA ARG A 276 18.27 -2.62 25.30
C ARG A 276 17.86 -3.54 26.47
N ASN A 277 17.77 -3.00 27.69
CA ASN A 277 17.59 -3.81 28.90
C ASN A 277 16.24 -3.59 29.60
N GLY A 278 15.42 -2.66 29.12
CA GLY A 278 14.19 -2.29 29.81
C GLY A 278 13.62 -0.98 29.29
N VAL A 279 12.86 -0.29 30.14
CA VAL A 279 12.23 0.99 29.83
C VAL A 279 12.72 2.04 30.82
N ALA A 280 13.01 3.25 30.34
CA ALA A 280 13.29 4.40 31.18
C ALA A 280 12.28 5.50 30.88
N ILE A 281 11.73 6.14 31.92
CA ILE A 281 10.86 7.32 31.80
C ILE A 281 11.53 8.45 32.55
N THR A 282 11.74 9.60 31.88
CA THR A 282 12.39 10.76 32.49
C THR A 282 11.38 11.85 32.79
N ASN A 283 11.46 12.45 33.98
CA ASN A 283 10.65 13.63 34.27
C ASN A 283 11.29 14.47 35.40
N THR A 284 10.94 15.75 35.46
CA THR A 284 11.33 16.63 36.56
C THR A 284 10.45 16.46 37.79
N ASP A 285 9.19 16.03 37.62
CA ASP A 285 8.28 15.76 38.73
C ASP A 285 8.56 14.38 39.34
N THR A 286 9.15 14.39 40.53
CA THR A 286 9.48 13.16 41.27
C THR A 286 8.23 12.44 41.79
N ALA A 287 7.17 13.16 42.13
CA ALA A 287 5.93 12.57 42.62
C ALA A 287 5.23 11.77 41.52
N LEU A 288 5.28 12.26 40.28
CA LEU A 288 4.82 11.52 39.09
C LEU A 288 5.62 10.21 38.91
N LEU A 289 6.95 10.26 39.01
CA LEU A 289 7.80 9.07 38.86
C LEU A 289 7.59 8.05 39.99
N GLU A 290 7.37 8.49 41.22
CA GLU A 290 7.03 7.63 42.37
C GLU A 290 5.65 6.96 42.18
N SER A 291 4.67 7.70 41.67
CA SER A 291 3.36 7.14 41.30
C SER A 291 3.48 6.08 40.20
N LEU A 292 4.25 6.37 39.15
CA LEU A 292 4.54 5.41 38.08
C LEU A 292 5.31 4.18 38.59
N GLN A 293 6.26 4.34 39.53
CA GLN A 293 6.94 3.23 40.18
C GLN A 293 5.94 2.30 40.90
N ALA A 294 4.96 2.87 41.61
CA ALA A 294 3.90 2.09 42.26
C ALA A 294 3.01 1.37 41.21
N SER A 295 2.67 2.04 40.12
CA SER A 295 1.94 1.43 38.99
C SER A 295 2.70 0.26 38.36
N VAL A 296 4.02 0.38 38.16
CA VAL A 296 4.85 -0.70 37.61
C VAL A 296 4.83 -1.93 38.52
N ARG A 297 4.85 -1.74 39.85
CA ARG A 297 4.70 -2.84 40.81
C ARG A 297 3.33 -3.50 40.70
N ARG A 298 2.25 -2.72 40.62
CA ARG A 298 0.87 -3.26 40.51
C ARG A 298 0.60 -3.95 39.18
N LEU A 299 0.97 -3.32 38.07
CA LEU A 299 0.71 -3.82 36.71
C LEU A 299 1.57 -5.04 36.38
N PHE A 300 2.86 -5.01 36.75
CA PHE A 300 3.83 -5.97 36.24
C PHE A 300 4.49 -6.85 37.31
N GLY A 301 4.28 -6.56 38.60
CA GLY A 301 5.00 -7.21 39.69
C GLY A 301 6.50 -6.89 39.70
N LEU A 302 6.90 -5.76 39.10
CA LEU A 302 8.30 -5.39 38.90
C LEU A 302 8.74 -4.29 39.86
N GLU A 303 9.91 -4.49 40.45
CA GLU A 303 10.65 -3.43 41.14
C GLU A 303 11.37 -2.54 40.12
N SER A 304 11.32 -1.22 40.34
CA SER A 304 11.96 -0.20 39.50
C SER A 304 12.69 0.82 40.37
N LEU A 305 13.63 1.55 39.79
CA LEU A 305 14.49 2.50 40.51
C LEU A 305 14.26 3.91 39.99
N VAL A 306 14.08 4.88 40.88
CA VAL A 306 14.12 6.30 40.53
C VAL A 306 15.53 6.80 40.78
N LEU A 307 16.23 7.19 39.72
CA LEU A 307 17.60 7.69 39.78
C LEU A 307 17.63 9.16 39.38
N LYS A 308 18.38 9.97 40.12
CA LYS A 308 18.67 11.35 39.75
C LYS A 308 19.82 11.38 38.75
N ASP A 309 19.68 12.11 37.65
CA ASP A 309 20.81 12.35 36.76
C ASP A 309 21.79 13.33 37.43
N ASN A 310 23.07 12.98 37.47
CA ASN A 310 24.10 13.80 38.11
C ASN A 310 24.35 15.14 37.38
N ARG A 311 23.89 15.27 36.13
CA ARG A 311 24.15 16.46 35.28
C ARG A 311 23.05 17.52 35.34
N ASN A 312 21.87 17.20 35.87
CA ASN A 312 20.72 18.12 35.89
C ASN A 312 19.74 17.78 37.04
N THR A 313 18.57 18.43 37.04
CA THR A 313 17.50 18.20 38.03
C THR A 313 16.51 17.11 37.61
N VAL A 314 16.77 16.41 36.51
CA VAL A 314 15.87 15.39 35.94
C VAL A 314 16.07 14.07 36.67
N HIS A 315 14.96 13.40 36.94
CA HIS A 315 14.95 12.06 37.50
C HIS A 315 14.49 11.07 36.43
N SER A 316 14.95 9.83 36.54
CA SER A 316 14.64 8.76 35.61
C SER A 316 14.13 7.54 36.37
N LEU A 317 12.91 7.11 36.05
CA LEU A 317 12.36 5.83 36.47
C LEU A 317 12.92 4.74 35.55
N GLN A 318 13.77 3.86 36.07
CA GLN A 318 14.35 2.74 35.36
C GLN A 318 13.67 1.41 35.69
N ILE A 319 13.11 0.79 34.66
CA ILE A 319 12.43 -0.50 34.72
C ILE A 319 13.28 -1.52 33.95
N ASN A 320 14.20 -2.17 34.65
CA ASN A 320 15.16 -3.10 34.06
C ASN A 320 14.53 -4.49 33.84
N SER A 321 13.72 -4.61 32.79
CA SER A 321 13.05 -5.86 32.40
C SER A 321 13.04 -6.05 30.89
N ARG A 322 13.81 -7.03 30.40
CA ARG A 322 13.79 -7.46 28.99
C ARG A 322 12.44 -8.07 28.59
N PRO A 323 11.77 -8.90 29.41
CA PRO A 323 10.42 -9.38 29.08
C PRO A 323 9.43 -8.22 28.87
N LEU A 324 9.42 -7.21 29.76
CA LEU A 324 8.54 -6.04 29.59
C LEU A 324 8.84 -5.28 28.30
N ARG A 325 10.12 -5.01 28.04
CA ARG A 325 10.57 -4.36 26.80
C ARG A 325 10.13 -5.15 25.56
N ASN A 326 10.27 -6.47 25.57
CA ASN A 326 9.87 -7.31 24.44
C ASN A 326 8.35 -7.34 24.27
N TRP A 327 7.58 -7.38 25.35
CA TRP A 327 6.14 -7.29 25.29
C TRP A 327 5.67 -5.97 24.69
N LEU A 328 6.28 -4.85 25.08
CA LEU A 328 5.99 -3.54 24.49
C LEU A 328 6.34 -3.52 22.99
N LEU A 329 7.55 -3.96 22.60
CA LEU A 329 8.03 -3.87 21.21
C LEU A 329 7.37 -4.85 20.24
N VAL A 330 7.13 -6.09 20.68
CA VAL A 330 6.74 -7.20 19.82
C VAL A 330 5.25 -7.47 19.95
N ASP A 331 4.75 -7.59 21.18
CA ASP A 331 3.36 -8.00 21.40
C ASP A 331 2.41 -6.79 21.30
N LEU A 332 2.84 -5.60 21.76
CA LEU A 332 2.08 -4.35 21.63
C LEU A 332 2.53 -3.44 20.48
N GLU A 333 3.54 -3.87 19.71
CA GLU A 333 4.05 -3.16 18.54
C GLU A 333 4.47 -1.70 18.81
N MET A 334 4.90 -1.41 20.05
CA MET A 334 5.44 -0.10 20.42
C MET A 334 6.88 0.02 19.92
N GLU A 335 7.07 0.63 18.76
CA GLU A 335 8.39 0.79 18.17
C GLU A 335 9.33 1.67 19.01
N ALA A 336 10.64 1.38 18.92
CA ALA A 336 11.68 2.17 19.56
C ALA A 336 12.23 3.27 18.64
N GLY A 337 12.65 4.39 19.23
CA GLY A 337 13.11 5.57 18.50
C GLY A 337 12.00 6.61 18.35
N ALA A 338 12.33 7.89 18.44
CA ALA A 338 11.32 8.95 18.50
C ALA A 338 10.55 9.11 17.18
N GLU A 339 11.20 8.85 16.05
CA GLU A 339 10.62 8.87 14.70
C GLU A 339 9.64 7.74 14.41
N ASN A 340 9.72 6.64 15.17
CA ASN A 340 8.99 5.40 14.92
C ASN A 340 7.80 5.21 15.87
N LYS A 341 7.71 6.02 16.94
CA LYS A 341 6.61 5.93 17.91
C LYS A 341 5.26 6.01 17.21
N VAL A 342 4.29 5.26 17.71
CA VAL A 342 2.90 5.21 17.22
C VAL A 342 1.93 5.12 18.41
N ILE A 343 0.65 5.41 18.19
CA ILE A 343 -0.41 5.02 19.12
C ILE A 343 -0.64 3.51 18.91
N PRO A 344 -0.49 2.67 19.95
CA PRO A 344 -0.68 1.22 19.80
C PRO A 344 -2.11 0.88 19.37
N ALA A 345 -2.29 -0.16 18.57
CA ALA A 345 -3.60 -0.59 18.09
C ALA A 345 -4.59 -0.87 19.24
N CYS A 346 -4.12 -1.40 20.37
CA CYS A 346 -4.94 -1.64 21.56
C CYS A 346 -5.48 -0.35 22.20
N ILE A 347 -4.86 0.80 21.95
CA ILE A 347 -5.36 2.13 22.35
C ILE A 347 -6.28 2.71 21.28
N LEU A 348 -5.92 2.63 20.00
CA LEU A 348 -6.78 3.10 18.89
C LEU A 348 -8.15 2.41 18.88
N ARG A 349 -8.18 1.13 19.26
CA ARG A 349 -9.38 0.31 19.42
C ARG A 349 -9.95 0.36 20.84
N GLY A 350 -9.29 1.01 21.78
CA GLY A 350 -9.65 1.01 23.21
C GLY A 350 -10.93 1.80 23.53
N GLY A 351 -11.39 1.68 24.77
CA GLY A 351 -12.53 2.45 25.27
C GLY A 351 -12.17 3.92 25.53
N GLN A 352 -13.17 4.81 25.56
CA GLN A 352 -12.97 6.25 25.71
C GLN A 352 -12.12 6.63 26.93
N ALA A 353 -12.35 6.00 28.08
CA ALA A 353 -11.59 6.27 29.31
C ALA A 353 -10.11 5.81 29.21
N GLU A 354 -9.84 4.72 28.50
CA GLU A 354 -8.50 4.20 28.26
C GLU A 354 -7.75 5.10 27.29
N VAL A 355 -8.41 5.52 26.21
CA VAL A 355 -7.91 6.51 25.26
C VAL A 355 -7.58 7.82 25.98
N ALA A 356 -8.50 8.36 26.78
CA ALA A 356 -8.27 9.57 27.56
C ALA A 356 -7.09 9.42 28.52
N SER A 357 -6.93 8.26 29.15
CA SER A 357 -5.80 7.94 30.03
C SER A 357 -4.47 7.88 29.28
N PHE A 358 -4.43 7.28 28.11
CA PHE A 358 -3.25 7.31 27.25
C PHE A 358 -2.88 8.74 26.85
N LEU A 359 -3.87 9.54 26.42
CA LEU A 359 -3.65 10.94 26.07
C LEU A 359 -3.14 11.77 27.25
N ARG A 360 -3.61 11.52 28.49
CA ARG A 360 -3.04 12.15 29.69
C ARG A 360 -1.54 11.92 29.82
N GLY A 361 -1.09 10.68 29.62
CA GLY A 361 0.33 10.32 29.68
C GLY A 361 1.12 10.89 28.50
N LEU A 362 0.54 10.89 27.29
CA LEU A 362 1.16 11.45 26.10
C LEU A 362 1.36 12.98 26.23
N MET A 363 0.39 13.68 26.83
CA MET A 363 0.40 15.13 26.98
C MET A 363 1.40 15.66 28.01
N LEU A 364 2.17 14.80 28.68
CA LEU A 364 3.33 15.22 29.49
C LEU A 364 4.37 15.97 28.64
N ASP A 365 4.59 15.52 27.40
CA ASP A 365 5.46 16.19 26.41
C ASP A 365 4.76 17.39 25.71
N GLY A 366 3.53 17.69 26.12
CA GLY A 366 2.78 18.85 25.65
C GLY A 366 3.23 20.13 26.33
N PHE A 367 3.27 21.24 25.58
CA PHE A 367 3.48 22.58 26.10
C PHE A 367 2.20 23.41 26.00
N MET A 368 2.07 24.42 26.86
CA MET A 368 0.97 25.37 26.80
C MET A 368 1.53 26.79 26.89
N ASN A 369 1.02 27.68 26.05
CA ASN A 369 1.46 29.07 26.04
C ASN A 369 1.11 29.79 27.37
N ALA A 370 1.81 30.90 27.65
CA ALA A 370 1.66 31.61 28.92
C ALA A 370 0.24 32.13 29.19
N ASN A 371 -0.54 32.36 28.14
CA ASN A 371 -1.92 32.86 28.25
C ASN A 371 -2.98 31.73 28.32
N GLY A 372 -2.58 30.45 28.30
CA GLY A 372 -3.50 29.30 28.41
C GLY A 372 -4.45 29.09 27.23
N ARG A 373 -4.17 29.71 26.07
CA ARG A 373 -5.07 29.68 24.88
C ARG A 373 -4.66 28.66 23.82
N MET A 374 -3.44 28.14 23.91
CA MET A 374 -2.92 27.14 22.99
C MET A 374 -2.14 26.09 23.75
N LEU A 375 -2.52 24.83 23.54
CA LEU A 375 -1.76 23.65 23.89
C LEU A 375 -1.10 23.13 22.60
N GLY A 376 0.12 22.66 22.68
CA GLY A 376 0.75 21.95 21.57
C GLY A 376 1.63 20.80 22.04
N ILE A 377 1.97 19.91 21.13
CA ILE A 377 2.91 18.82 21.33
C ILE A 377 3.77 18.72 20.07
N THR A 378 5.08 18.51 20.22
CA THR A 378 6.01 18.41 19.07
C THR A 378 6.62 17.02 19.06
N LEU A 379 6.42 16.29 17.96
CA LEU A 379 6.78 14.89 17.84
C LEU A 379 7.67 14.67 16.61
N ALA A 380 8.60 13.73 16.71
CA ALA A 380 9.45 13.31 15.59
C ALA A 380 8.80 12.24 14.71
N SER A 381 7.71 11.60 15.16
CA SER A 381 6.97 10.62 14.36
C SER A 381 5.81 11.30 13.64
N ARG A 382 5.83 11.22 12.31
CA ARG A 382 4.72 11.68 11.46
C ARG A 382 3.49 10.79 11.64
N ARG A 383 3.66 9.48 11.79
CA ARG A 383 2.55 8.53 11.98
C ARG A 383 1.81 8.80 13.30
N LEU A 384 2.55 8.98 14.39
CA LEU A 384 1.97 9.31 15.70
C LEU A 384 1.17 10.61 15.67
N ILE A 385 1.69 11.66 15.01
CA ILE A 385 1.00 12.96 15.01
C ILE A 385 -0.27 12.93 14.17
N GLN A 386 -0.30 12.14 13.09
CA GLN A 386 -1.49 11.92 12.27
C GLN A 386 -2.52 11.06 13.00
N GLN A 387 -2.10 9.97 13.64
CA GLN A 387 -2.96 9.14 14.50
C GLN A 387 -3.58 10.00 15.62
N LEU A 388 -2.78 10.85 16.27
CA LEU A 388 -3.26 11.77 17.30
C LEU A 388 -4.26 12.77 16.72
N GLN A 389 -4.01 13.34 15.54
CA GLN A 389 -4.93 14.28 14.90
C GLN A 389 -6.28 13.64 14.58
N THR A 390 -6.30 12.43 14.00
CA THR A 390 -7.53 11.69 13.69
C THR A 390 -8.28 11.27 14.96
N LEU A 391 -7.55 10.84 16.00
CA LEU A 391 -8.13 10.47 17.29
C LEU A 391 -8.78 11.68 17.98
N LEU A 392 -8.11 12.84 17.97
CA LEU A 392 -8.67 14.09 18.50
C LEU A 392 -9.89 14.54 17.70
N LEU A 393 -9.88 14.38 16.37
CA LEU A 393 -11.04 14.69 15.53
C LEU A 393 -12.26 13.83 15.91
N ASN A 394 -12.07 12.52 16.17
CA ASN A 394 -13.13 11.63 16.67
C ASN A 394 -13.69 12.09 18.03
N MET A 395 -12.83 12.62 18.91
CA MET A 395 -13.19 13.24 20.20
C MET A 395 -13.84 14.63 20.08
N GLY A 396 -13.99 15.16 18.86
CA GLY A 396 -14.55 16.48 18.61
C GLY A 396 -13.57 17.63 18.83
N VAL A 397 -12.26 17.36 18.78
CA VAL A 397 -11.18 18.33 18.95
C VAL A 397 -10.46 18.52 17.61
N LEU A 398 -10.71 19.65 16.93
CA LEU A 398 -9.99 19.99 15.70
C LEU A 398 -8.58 20.49 16.01
N ALA A 399 -7.58 19.64 15.75
CA ALA A 399 -6.18 19.96 15.95
C ALA A 399 -5.49 20.37 14.64
N THR A 400 -4.53 21.30 14.74
CA THR A 400 -3.71 21.76 13.61
C THR A 400 -2.32 21.14 13.69
N VAL A 401 -1.92 20.43 12.63
CA VAL A 401 -0.56 19.88 12.47
C VAL A 401 0.25 20.76 11.52
N ARG A 402 1.48 21.06 11.90
CA ARG A 402 2.46 21.77 11.07
C ARG A 402 3.83 21.11 11.17
N ARG A 403 4.54 21.02 10.05
CA ARG A 403 5.96 20.65 10.06
C ARG A 403 6.77 21.85 10.56
N THR A 404 7.48 21.68 11.68
CA THR A 404 8.26 22.75 12.33
C THR A 404 9.76 22.61 12.13
N ALA A 405 10.24 21.39 11.85
CA ALA A 405 11.61 21.13 11.40
C ALA A 405 11.61 19.96 10.40
N GLU A 406 12.78 19.63 9.85
CA GLU A 406 12.93 18.53 8.88
C GLU A 406 12.36 17.20 9.42
N ARG A 407 12.57 16.92 10.71
CA ARG A 407 12.11 15.71 11.39
C ARG A 407 11.26 16.00 12.62
N ALA A 408 10.48 17.10 12.59
CA ALA A 408 9.59 17.47 13.69
C ALA A 408 8.27 18.06 13.19
N TRP A 409 7.18 17.60 13.80
CA TRP A 409 5.83 18.05 13.54
C TRP A 409 5.22 18.52 14.85
N SER A 410 4.54 19.66 14.82
CA SER A 410 3.84 20.20 15.98
C SER A 410 2.34 20.17 15.75
N LEU A 411 1.63 19.55 16.67
CA LEU A 411 0.17 19.56 16.75
C LEU A 411 -0.22 20.60 17.77
N THR A 412 -1.18 21.47 17.43
CA THR A 412 -1.70 22.51 18.32
C THR A 412 -3.21 22.49 18.40
N VAL A 413 -3.72 22.70 19.60
CA VAL A 413 -5.14 22.81 19.93
C VAL A 413 -5.38 24.18 20.55
N GLN A 414 -6.35 24.92 20.01
CA GLN A 414 -6.63 26.30 20.40
C GLN A 414 -8.12 26.50 20.59
N GLY A 415 -8.46 27.53 21.35
CA GLY A 415 -9.83 27.99 21.47
C GLY A 415 -10.69 27.09 22.37
N GLY A 416 -11.95 26.91 21.99
CA GLY A 416 -12.90 26.01 22.67
C GLY A 416 -12.60 24.53 22.44
N GLU A 417 -11.87 24.17 21.37
CA GLU A 417 -11.34 22.80 21.17
C GLU A 417 -10.48 22.36 22.37
N LEU A 418 -9.75 23.32 22.97
CA LEU A 418 -8.93 23.08 24.15
C LEU A 418 -9.78 22.87 25.42
N GLU A 419 -11.00 23.41 25.49
CA GLU A 419 -11.95 23.12 26.58
C GLU A 419 -12.45 21.69 26.45
N THR A 420 -12.93 21.33 25.26
CA THR A 420 -13.39 19.98 24.95
C THR A 420 -12.32 18.93 25.20
N LEU A 421 -11.06 19.23 24.88
CA LEU A 421 -9.94 18.34 25.22
C LEU A 421 -9.72 18.26 26.73
N ALA A 422 -9.63 19.40 27.43
CA ALA A 422 -9.35 19.45 28.86
C ALA A 422 -10.43 18.74 29.70
N GLU A 423 -11.70 18.86 29.32
CA GLU A 423 -12.84 18.19 29.95
C GLU A 423 -12.73 16.66 29.83
N GLN A 424 -12.23 16.16 28.70
CA GLN A 424 -12.14 14.73 28.44
C GLN A 424 -10.91 14.06 29.06
N ILE A 425 -9.75 14.75 29.12
CA ILE A 425 -8.50 14.14 29.60
C ILE A 425 -8.09 14.59 30.99
N SER A 426 -8.29 15.85 31.39
CA SER A 426 -7.70 16.49 32.60
C SER A 426 -6.17 16.33 32.69
N PHE A 427 -5.42 17.42 32.59
CA PHE A 427 -3.95 17.35 32.56
C PHE A 427 -3.35 16.90 33.90
N VAL A 428 -2.28 16.11 33.85
CA VAL A 428 -1.54 15.69 35.04
C VAL A 428 -0.84 16.87 35.70
N GLU A 429 -0.21 17.73 34.91
CA GLU A 429 0.50 18.88 35.44
C GLU A 429 -0.45 20.00 35.87
N VAL A 430 -0.39 20.34 37.15
CA VAL A 430 -1.25 21.35 37.80
C VAL A 430 -1.21 22.69 37.05
N TRP A 431 -0.03 23.12 36.61
CA TRP A 431 0.15 24.41 35.94
C TRP A 431 -0.62 24.53 34.61
N LYS A 432 -0.84 23.41 33.88
CA LYS A 432 -1.66 23.40 32.65
C LYS A 432 -3.11 23.70 32.99
N ASN A 433 -3.64 23.07 34.04
CA ASN A 433 -5.01 23.29 34.51
C ASN A 433 -5.20 24.69 35.09
N GLU A 434 -4.24 25.20 35.87
CA GLU A 434 -4.29 26.57 36.41
C GLU A 434 -4.31 27.64 35.31
N ARG A 435 -3.45 27.49 34.28
CA ARG A 435 -3.46 28.41 33.13
C ARG A 435 -4.77 28.37 32.37
N LEU A 436 -5.39 27.19 32.22
CA LEU A 436 -6.71 27.07 31.61
C LEU A 436 -7.79 27.78 32.43
N ALA A 437 -7.78 27.63 33.76
CA ALA A 437 -8.73 28.30 34.63
C ALA A 437 -8.58 29.83 34.61
N GLN A 438 -7.34 30.34 34.48
CA GLN A 438 -7.06 31.78 34.54
C GLN A 438 -7.20 32.51 33.20
N ARG A 439 -7.26 31.82 32.05
CA ARG A 439 -7.15 32.45 30.71
C ARG A 439 -8.24 33.45 30.34
N ASN A 440 -9.40 33.38 31.00
CA ASN A 440 -10.56 34.25 30.79
C ASN A 440 -10.73 35.31 31.90
N THR A 441 -9.86 35.32 32.91
CA THR A 441 -9.93 36.33 33.97
C THR A 441 -9.63 37.73 33.43
N GLY A 442 -10.56 38.68 33.66
CA GLY A 442 -10.40 40.08 33.28
C GLY A 442 -10.51 40.40 31.78
N ARG A 443 -10.99 39.48 30.93
CA ARG A 443 -11.13 39.72 29.48
C ARG A 443 -12.45 39.17 28.92
N VAL A 444 -13.08 39.96 28.03
CA VAL A 444 -14.40 39.66 27.40
C VAL A 444 -14.28 38.88 26.08
N MET A 445 -13.06 38.69 25.55
CA MET A 445 -12.85 38.10 24.23
C MET A 445 -13.11 36.59 24.21
N ARG A 446 -14.13 36.16 23.45
CA ARG A 446 -14.46 34.75 23.17
C ARG A 446 -13.33 34.08 22.39
N LEU A 447 -13.09 32.80 22.69
CA LEU A 447 -12.11 31.97 22.00
C LEU A 447 -12.62 31.61 20.59
N ARG A 448 -11.74 31.69 19.58
CA ARG A 448 -12.08 31.29 18.20
C ARG A 448 -12.15 29.77 18.10
N ASN A 449 -13.23 29.25 17.52
CA ASN A 449 -13.43 27.81 17.28
C ASN A 449 -13.35 27.51 15.79
N TYR A 450 -12.19 27.03 15.33
CA TYR A 450 -11.94 26.78 13.91
C TYR A 450 -12.82 25.66 13.33
N SER A 451 -13.20 24.65 14.14
CA SER A 451 -14.14 23.59 13.72
C SER A 451 -15.54 24.10 13.39
N ARG A 452 -15.89 25.26 13.94
CA ARG A 452 -17.20 25.89 13.78
C ARG A 452 -17.21 26.92 12.67
N LEU A 453 -16.07 27.24 12.06
CA LEU A 453 -16.03 28.18 10.93
C LEU A 453 -16.52 27.48 9.67
N LEU A 454 -17.47 28.11 8.99
CA LEU A 454 -17.97 27.64 7.70
C LEU A 454 -17.11 28.18 6.55
N PRO A 455 -17.14 27.54 5.36
CA PRO A 455 -16.43 28.02 4.18
C PRO A 455 -16.76 29.47 3.83
N ALA A 456 -15.79 30.20 3.27
CA ALA A 456 -15.99 31.59 2.86
C ALA A 456 -17.11 31.75 1.81
N ALA A 457 -17.35 30.71 0.99
CA ALA A 457 -18.46 30.64 0.06
C ALA A 457 -19.84 30.78 0.74
N VAL A 458 -20.02 30.19 1.94
CA VAL A 458 -21.25 30.35 2.73
C VAL A 458 -21.45 31.81 3.16
N THR A 459 -20.36 32.47 3.57
CA THR A 459 -20.42 33.89 3.97
C THR A 459 -20.78 34.77 2.77
N THR A 460 -20.26 34.45 1.58
CA THR A 460 -20.56 35.15 0.34
C THR A 460 -22.03 35.00 -0.05
N ALA A 461 -22.55 33.76 -0.03
CA ALA A 461 -23.96 33.49 -0.33
C ALA A 461 -24.92 34.19 0.66
N LEU A 462 -24.59 34.21 1.96
CA LEU A 462 -25.40 34.92 2.95
C LEU A 462 -25.35 36.45 2.77
N ARG A 463 -24.22 37.00 2.32
CA ARG A 463 -24.11 38.42 2.00
C ARG A 463 -24.97 38.79 0.80
N GLU A 464 -24.99 37.96 -0.24
CA GLU A 464 -25.85 38.17 -1.42
C GLU A 464 -27.33 38.18 -1.02
N LEU A 465 -27.76 37.18 -0.24
CA LEU A 465 -29.13 37.14 0.31
C LEU A 465 -29.45 38.37 1.17
N GLN A 466 -28.51 38.83 1.99
CA GLN A 466 -28.70 40.02 2.82
C GLN A 466 -28.83 41.31 2.00
N VAL A 467 -28.18 41.41 0.83
CA VAL A 467 -28.27 42.57 -0.06
C VAL A 467 -29.60 42.61 -0.82
N GLU A 468 -30.16 41.46 -1.16
CA GLU A 468 -31.48 41.34 -1.79
C GLU A 468 -32.63 41.68 -0.83
N GLU A 469 -32.40 41.53 0.48
CA GLU A 469 -33.36 41.81 1.53
C GLU A 469 -33.51 43.32 1.80
N GLU A 470 -34.74 43.83 1.82
CA GLU A 470 -35.03 45.26 2.07
C GLU A 470 -34.80 45.67 3.53
N ARG A 471 -34.86 44.72 4.46
CA ARG A 471 -34.66 44.95 5.89
C ARG A 471 -33.17 45.04 6.24
N SER A 472 -32.82 46.01 7.09
CA SER A 472 -31.43 46.18 7.55
C SER A 472 -30.94 44.96 8.34
N LEU A 473 -29.66 44.59 8.25
CA LEU A 473 -29.09 43.51 9.06
C LEU A 473 -29.37 43.68 10.57
N ARG A 474 -29.47 44.92 11.07
CA ARG A 474 -29.73 45.21 12.49
C ARG A 474 -31.12 44.76 12.93
N SER A 475 -32.13 44.79 12.06
CA SER A 475 -33.49 44.44 12.44
C SER A 475 -33.70 42.94 12.70
N PHE A 476 -32.70 42.11 12.42
CA PHE A 476 -32.73 40.68 12.70
C PHE A 476 -32.23 40.30 14.09
N TYR A 477 -31.73 41.27 14.85
CA TYR A 477 -31.17 41.06 16.18
C TYR A 477 -31.96 41.89 17.20
N SER A 478 -32.19 41.33 18.40
CA SER A 478 -32.85 42.07 19.47
C SER A 478 -31.91 43.05 20.16
N ASP A 479 -32.47 43.92 21.01
CA ASP A 479 -31.68 44.83 21.85
C ASP A 479 -31.01 44.14 23.05
N ALA A 480 -31.14 42.81 23.18
CA ALA A 480 -30.39 42.06 24.18
C ALA A 480 -28.88 42.18 23.94
N ALA A 481 -28.09 42.25 25.01
CA ALA A 481 -26.64 42.48 24.92
C ALA A 481 -25.91 41.37 24.12
N GLU A 482 -26.36 40.11 24.21
CA GLU A 482 -25.79 38.99 23.47
C GLU A 482 -26.06 39.10 21.95
N ASP A 483 -27.28 39.49 21.58
CA ASP A 483 -27.70 39.68 20.19
C ASP A 483 -26.99 40.89 19.56
N GLN A 484 -26.77 41.97 20.31
CA GLN A 484 -25.98 43.11 19.82
C GLN A 484 -24.52 42.74 19.56
N ALA A 485 -23.92 41.88 20.40
CA ALA A 485 -22.58 41.38 20.17
C ALA A 485 -22.53 40.44 18.96
N ALA A 486 -23.55 39.60 18.76
CA ALA A 486 -23.70 38.74 17.58
C ALA A 486 -23.84 39.56 16.29
N TYR A 487 -24.74 40.54 16.28
CA TYR A 487 -24.93 41.48 15.18
C TYR A 487 -23.62 42.13 14.74
N GLN A 488 -22.84 42.69 15.68
CA GLN A 488 -21.59 43.37 15.31
C GLN A 488 -20.57 42.40 14.69
N ARG A 489 -20.46 41.17 15.20
CA ARG A 489 -19.58 40.15 14.62
C ARG A 489 -20.00 39.78 13.20
N VAL A 490 -21.28 39.44 13.03
CA VAL A 490 -21.83 39.03 11.73
C VAL A 490 -21.68 40.16 10.72
N ARG A 491 -22.02 41.40 11.10
CA ARG A 491 -21.85 42.58 10.24
C ARG A 491 -20.42 42.76 9.78
N VAL A 492 -19.43 42.70 10.68
CA VAL A 492 -18.02 42.88 10.33
C VAL A 492 -17.54 41.76 9.41
N ASN A 493 -17.88 40.51 9.72
CA ASN A 493 -17.43 39.36 8.93
C ASN A 493 -18.07 39.32 7.53
N LEU A 494 -19.37 39.65 7.40
CA LEU A 494 -20.03 39.77 6.10
C LEU A 494 -19.40 40.87 5.24
N LEU A 495 -19.15 42.05 5.81
CA LEU A 495 -18.56 43.18 5.08
C LEU A 495 -17.13 42.87 4.62
N GLN A 496 -16.34 42.21 5.46
CA GLN A 496 -14.93 41.87 5.19
C GLN A 496 -14.76 40.54 4.43
N GLY A 497 -15.83 39.76 4.23
CA GLY A 497 -15.75 38.44 3.59
C GLY A 497 -15.04 37.38 4.44
N HIS A 498 -15.01 37.54 5.76
CA HIS A 498 -14.41 36.57 6.68
C HIS A 498 -15.38 35.44 7.01
N ARG A 499 -14.83 34.23 7.20
CA ARG A 499 -15.60 33.03 7.59
C ARG A 499 -16.47 33.30 8.83
N LEU A 500 -17.74 32.92 8.75
CA LEU A 500 -18.69 32.99 9.86
C LEU A 500 -18.65 31.72 10.72
N GLU A 501 -18.94 31.85 12.02
CA GLU A 501 -19.22 30.70 12.87
C GLU A 501 -20.58 30.08 12.48
N ARG A 502 -20.69 28.75 12.56
CA ARG A 502 -21.86 27.97 12.15
C ARG A 502 -23.16 28.48 12.77
N GLY A 503 -23.17 28.73 14.09
CA GLY A 503 -24.37 29.21 14.78
C GLY A 503 -24.81 30.60 14.31
N ASP A 504 -23.86 31.53 14.14
CA ASP A 504 -24.11 32.87 13.64
C ASP A 504 -24.62 32.82 12.18
N ALA A 505 -24.06 31.94 11.34
CA ALA A 505 -24.45 31.75 9.95
C ALA A 505 -25.84 31.07 9.80
N GLN A 506 -26.14 30.06 10.62
CA GLN A 506 -27.42 29.36 10.62
C GLN A 506 -28.56 30.26 11.09
N HIS A 507 -28.33 31.06 12.14
CA HIS A 507 -29.31 32.06 12.58
C HIS A 507 -29.61 33.10 11.48
N LEU A 508 -28.56 33.59 10.81
CA LEU A 508 -28.73 34.52 9.69
C LEU A 508 -29.50 33.86 8.53
N PHE A 509 -29.16 32.62 8.16
CA PHE A 509 -29.84 31.88 7.11
C PHE A 509 -31.33 31.68 7.41
N GLN A 510 -31.69 31.19 8.59
CA GLN A 510 -33.09 30.98 9.01
C GLN A 510 -33.91 32.28 8.97
N THR A 511 -33.26 33.41 9.22
CA THR A 511 -33.94 34.71 9.19
C THR A 511 -34.13 35.23 7.76
N LEU A 512 -33.24 34.86 6.83
CA LEU A 512 -33.28 35.22 5.41
C LEU A 512 -34.02 34.19 4.54
N GLU A 513 -34.30 32.98 5.06
CA GLU A 513 -34.96 31.86 4.39
C GLU A 513 -36.24 32.25 3.62
N PRO A 514 -37.11 33.18 4.10
CA PRO A 514 -38.31 33.59 3.36
C PRO A 514 -38.06 34.24 2.00
N VAL A 515 -36.82 34.70 1.73
CA VAL A 515 -36.42 35.40 0.50
C VAL A 515 -35.37 34.59 -0.29
N ALA A 516 -34.98 33.42 0.20
CA ALA A 516 -33.88 32.64 -0.34
C ALA A 516 -34.20 32.02 -1.73
N GLN A 517 -33.83 32.73 -2.79
CA GLN A 517 -33.65 32.16 -4.14
C GLN A 517 -32.22 31.64 -4.37
N ASN A 518 -31.30 31.91 -3.44
CA ASN A 518 -29.91 31.45 -3.54
C ASN A 518 -29.81 29.93 -3.32
N THR A 519 -29.45 29.22 -4.39
CA THR A 519 -29.35 27.76 -4.40
C THR A 519 -28.21 27.23 -3.53
N TYR A 520 -27.10 27.99 -3.37
CA TYR A 520 -25.93 27.56 -2.60
C TYR A 520 -26.23 27.46 -1.11
N ALA A 521 -26.70 28.55 -0.49
CA ALA A 521 -26.94 28.58 0.96
C ALA A 521 -28.02 27.57 1.35
N ALA A 522 -29.09 27.47 0.57
CA ALA A 522 -30.16 26.50 0.80
C ALA A 522 -29.66 25.05 0.72
N SER A 523 -28.91 24.69 -0.34
CA SER A 523 -28.36 23.34 -0.49
C SER A 523 -27.36 22.98 0.62
N PHE A 524 -26.52 23.95 0.99
CA PHE A 524 -25.54 23.79 2.06
C PHE A 524 -26.20 23.52 3.41
N PHE A 525 -27.11 24.40 3.86
CA PHE A 525 -27.73 24.26 5.18
C PHE A 525 -28.72 23.09 5.28
N ALA A 526 -29.25 22.59 4.16
CA ALA A 526 -30.04 21.36 4.13
C ALA A 526 -29.21 20.10 4.47
N GLN A 527 -27.90 20.15 4.24
CA GLN A 527 -26.97 19.03 4.45
C GLN A 527 -25.96 19.31 5.57
N ASP A 528 -25.95 20.51 6.15
CA ASP A 528 -25.01 20.89 7.20
C ASP A 528 -25.36 20.22 8.54
N GLU A 529 -24.36 19.70 9.23
CA GLU A 529 -24.53 19.01 10.52
C GLU A 529 -23.38 19.38 11.48
N PRO A 530 -23.61 19.47 12.80
CA PRO A 530 -22.58 19.89 13.77
C PRO A 530 -21.27 19.08 13.73
N GLY A 531 -21.31 17.82 13.31
CA GLY A 531 -20.13 16.95 13.17
C GLY A 531 -19.34 17.15 11.88
N LYS A 532 -19.87 17.87 10.87
CA LYS A 532 -19.16 18.12 9.61
C LYS A 532 -18.18 19.27 9.76
N VAL A 533 -16.93 19.07 9.40
CA VAL A 533 -15.88 20.11 9.38
C VAL A 533 -15.44 20.31 7.94
N TYR A 534 -15.43 21.55 7.48
CA TYR A 534 -15.13 21.89 6.10
C TYR A 534 -13.69 22.38 6.00
N VAL A 535 -12.87 21.66 5.22
CA VAL A 535 -11.43 21.91 5.14
C VAL A 535 -11.01 22.04 3.68
N GLU A 536 -10.28 23.11 3.37
CA GLU A 536 -9.78 23.38 2.03
C GLU A 536 -8.60 22.47 1.69
N VAL A 537 -8.52 22.01 0.44
CA VAL A 537 -7.36 21.33 -0.12
C VAL A 537 -6.21 22.34 -0.21
N ALA A 538 -5.08 22.01 0.41
CA ALA A 538 -3.88 22.85 0.40
C ALA A 538 -2.93 22.49 -0.76
N SER A 539 -2.73 21.20 -1.03
CA SER A 539 -1.87 20.73 -2.12
C SER A 539 -2.17 19.30 -2.55
N VAL A 540 -1.78 18.96 -3.77
CA VAL A 540 -1.91 17.61 -4.35
C VAL A 540 -0.55 17.19 -4.93
N ALA A 541 -0.13 15.96 -4.66
CA ALA A 541 1.12 15.38 -5.15
C ALA A 541 0.89 13.96 -5.68
N THR A 542 1.80 13.50 -6.54
CA THR A 542 1.89 12.09 -6.96
C THR A 542 2.66 11.28 -5.92
N GLY A 543 2.24 10.05 -5.68
CA GLY A 543 2.92 9.08 -4.84
C GLY A 543 2.92 7.69 -5.47
N PHE A 544 3.53 6.74 -4.76
CA PHE A 544 3.51 5.34 -5.11
C PHE A 544 3.54 4.52 -3.81
N ALA A 545 2.47 3.78 -3.55
CA ALA A 545 2.27 3.11 -2.27
C ALA A 545 1.43 1.84 -2.45
N GLU A 546 1.45 0.98 -1.43
CA GLU A 546 0.48 -0.12 -1.32
C GLU A 546 -0.90 0.43 -1.01
N VAL A 547 -1.91 -0.10 -1.69
CA VAL A 547 -3.28 0.39 -1.58
C VAL A 547 -4.27 -0.71 -1.24
N PHE A 548 -5.31 -0.32 -0.51
CA PHE A 548 -6.32 -1.19 0.10
C PHE A 548 -7.71 -0.56 -0.10
N ASP A 549 -8.75 -1.38 -0.12
CA ASP A 549 -10.15 -0.92 -0.15
C ASP A 549 -11.04 -1.85 0.67
N ILE A 550 -12.21 -1.35 1.06
CA ILE A 550 -13.26 -2.15 1.69
C ILE A 550 -14.58 -1.93 0.96
N SER A 551 -15.39 -2.98 0.89
CA SER A 551 -16.73 -2.93 0.32
C SER A 551 -17.76 -2.82 1.43
N VAL A 552 -18.58 -1.77 1.37
CA VAL A 552 -19.75 -1.53 2.23
C VAL A 552 -20.97 -1.51 1.31
N PRO A 553 -21.84 -2.54 1.33
CA PRO A 553 -22.95 -2.66 0.38
C PRO A 553 -24.07 -1.62 0.53
N GLY A 554 -24.24 -1.05 1.72
CA GLY A 554 -25.37 -0.15 2.00
C GLY A 554 -25.20 1.20 1.33
N SER A 555 -24.44 2.10 1.95
CA SER A 555 -24.19 3.45 1.42
C SER A 555 -23.09 3.51 0.37
N HIS A 556 -22.29 2.45 0.22
CA HIS A 556 -21.02 2.48 -0.50
C HIS A 556 -20.06 3.55 0.02
N THR A 557 -20.11 3.83 1.33
CA THR A 557 -19.23 4.84 1.95
C THR A 557 -18.72 4.40 3.32
N PHE A 558 -17.59 4.98 3.74
CA PHE A 558 -17.03 4.80 5.07
C PHE A 558 -16.25 6.03 5.50
N VAL A 559 -16.14 6.26 6.80
CA VAL A 559 -15.35 7.33 7.39
C VAL A 559 -13.93 6.81 7.65
N ALA A 560 -12.93 7.44 7.03
CA ALA A 560 -11.53 7.13 7.29
C ALA A 560 -10.65 8.39 7.24
N ASN A 561 -9.71 8.50 8.18
CA ASN A 561 -8.97 9.74 8.49
C ASN A 561 -9.90 10.95 8.71
N GLY A 562 -11.15 10.69 9.10
CA GLY A 562 -12.21 11.70 9.21
C GLY A 562 -12.93 12.02 7.90
N LEU A 563 -12.51 11.54 6.73
CA LEU A 563 -13.16 11.82 5.44
C LEU A 563 -14.23 10.79 5.11
N GLY A 564 -15.31 11.22 4.44
CA GLY A 564 -16.28 10.33 3.81
C GLY A 564 -15.72 9.77 2.49
N ASN A 565 -15.23 8.54 2.54
CA ASN A 565 -14.66 7.80 1.42
C ASN A 565 -15.74 7.01 0.69
N HIS A 566 -15.61 6.85 -0.63
CA HIS A 566 -16.53 6.07 -1.46
C HIS A 566 -15.93 4.72 -1.85
N ASN A 567 -16.75 3.67 -1.82
CA ASN A 567 -16.40 2.29 -2.15
C ASN A 567 -16.52 1.95 -3.65
N THR A 568 -16.29 0.70 -3.95
CA THR A 568 -16.76 0.03 -5.16
C THR A 568 -18.24 -0.38 -4.99
N CYS A 569 -19.07 -0.26 -6.05
CA CYS A 569 -20.49 -0.65 -6.00
C CYS A 569 -20.61 -2.17 -6.15
N ASN A 570 -20.93 -2.87 -5.06
CA ASN A 570 -21.05 -4.33 -5.01
C ASN A 570 -22.40 -4.75 -4.40
N PHE A 571 -22.93 -5.88 -4.86
CA PHE A 571 -24.22 -6.47 -4.50
C PHE A 571 -24.04 -7.83 -3.79
N PRO A 572 -24.95 -8.17 -2.85
CA PRO A 572 -24.97 -9.47 -2.18
C PRO A 572 -25.42 -10.60 -3.12
N GLU A 573 -25.17 -11.86 -2.73
CA GLU A 573 -25.49 -13.07 -3.53
C GLU A 573 -26.97 -13.20 -3.92
N GLY A 574 -27.89 -12.63 -3.14
CA GLY A 574 -29.33 -12.62 -3.43
C GLY A 574 -29.83 -11.43 -4.24
N ALA A 575 -28.95 -10.58 -4.77
CA ALA A 575 -29.36 -9.41 -5.55
C ALA A 575 -30.06 -9.81 -6.85
N THR A 576 -31.18 -9.15 -7.14
CA THR A 576 -31.98 -9.45 -8.32
C THR A 576 -31.50 -8.65 -9.53
N GLU A 577 -31.87 -9.11 -10.74
CA GLU A 577 -31.63 -8.35 -11.97
C GLU A 577 -32.22 -6.92 -11.91
N GLU A 578 -33.34 -6.76 -11.20
CA GLU A 578 -34.02 -5.49 -11.00
C GLU A 578 -33.20 -4.51 -10.13
N ASP A 579 -32.44 -5.02 -9.17
CA ASP A 579 -31.56 -4.22 -8.31
C ASP A 579 -30.33 -3.73 -9.07
N VAL A 580 -29.75 -4.59 -9.92
CA VAL A 580 -28.65 -4.21 -10.83
C VAL A 580 -29.14 -3.19 -11.86
N ALA A 581 -30.32 -3.41 -12.44
CA ALA A 581 -30.94 -2.47 -13.39
C ALA A 581 -31.20 -1.11 -12.75
N LYS A 582 -31.72 -1.05 -11.52
CA LYS A 582 -31.89 0.21 -10.77
C LYS A 582 -30.56 0.94 -10.56
N ALA A 583 -29.48 0.24 -10.23
CA ALA A 583 -28.18 0.89 -10.05
C ALA A 583 -27.62 1.46 -11.36
N TYR A 584 -27.78 0.76 -12.49
CA TYR A 584 -27.41 1.29 -13.80
C TYR A 584 -28.32 2.47 -14.24
N MET A 585 -29.63 2.39 -13.98
CA MET A 585 -30.57 3.47 -14.29
C MET A 585 -30.31 4.71 -13.43
N LEU A 586 -30.06 4.55 -12.13
CA LEU A 586 -29.68 5.64 -11.24
C LEU A 586 -28.33 6.25 -11.64
N ALA A 587 -27.35 5.41 -12.02
CA ALA A 587 -26.08 5.89 -12.56
C ALA A 587 -26.27 6.72 -13.84
N TRP A 588 -27.22 6.34 -14.71
CA TRP A 588 -27.57 7.10 -15.89
C TRP A 588 -28.28 8.43 -15.55
N GLU A 589 -29.29 8.41 -14.67
CA GLU A 589 -30.06 9.60 -14.24
C GLU A 589 -29.18 10.64 -13.54
N THR A 590 -28.21 10.19 -12.75
CA THR A 590 -27.27 11.06 -12.00
C THR A 590 -26.08 11.53 -12.84
N GLY A 591 -25.97 11.10 -14.10
CA GLY A 591 -24.85 11.46 -14.97
C GLY A 591 -23.53 10.78 -14.61
N CYS A 592 -23.59 9.68 -13.87
CA CYS A 592 -22.44 8.87 -13.49
C CYS A 592 -21.81 8.22 -14.73
N LYS A 593 -20.47 8.32 -14.83
CA LYS A 593 -19.72 8.06 -16.07
C LYS A 593 -19.30 6.58 -16.27
N GLY A 594 -19.51 5.72 -15.28
CA GLY A 594 -19.19 4.30 -15.36
C GLY A 594 -19.48 3.63 -14.02
N LEU A 595 -20.06 2.43 -14.10
CA LEU A 595 -20.46 1.64 -12.94
C LEU A 595 -20.01 0.20 -13.16
N THR A 596 -19.11 -0.30 -12.31
CA THR A 596 -18.81 -1.73 -12.21
C THR A 596 -19.67 -2.28 -11.09
N VAL A 597 -20.48 -3.29 -11.41
CA VAL A 597 -21.39 -3.98 -10.49
C VAL A 597 -20.88 -5.40 -10.29
N TYR A 598 -20.51 -5.74 -9.06
CA TYR A 598 -20.14 -7.11 -8.69
C TYR A 598 -21.25 -7.76 -7.87
N VAL A 599 -21.74 -8.94 -8.26
CA VAL A 599 -22.68 -9.75 -7.45
C VAL A 599 -21.89 -10.91 -6.83
N THR A 600 -21.86 -10.95 -5.50
CA THR A 600 -21.14 -11.98 -4.73
C THR A 600 -21.63 -13.39 -5.09
N GLY A 601 -20.74 -14.34 -5.37
CA GLY A 601 -21.10 -15.74 -5.69
C GLY A 601 -21.32 -16.09 -7.17
N SER A 602 -21.09 -15.16 -8.10
CA SER A 602 -21.43 -15.32 -9.53
C SER A 602 -20.48 -16.18 -10.40
N ARG A 603 -19.42 -16.83 -9.87
CA ARG A 603 -18.47 -17.67 -10.66
C ARG A 603 -17.88 -18.86 -9.88
N GLU A 604 -17.87 -20.07 -10.46
CA GLU A 604 -17.42 -21.31 -9.78
C GLU A 604 -16.23 -22.13 -10.38
N GLN A 605 -15.88 -22.17 -11.69
CA GLN A 605 -14.65 -22.89 -12.20
C GLN A 605 -14.35 -22.68 -13.72
N VAL A 606 -13.14 -23.05 -14.21
CA VAL A 606 -12.54 -22.77 -15.56
C VAL A 606 -12.68 -23.94 -16.57
N VAL A 607 -12.87 -23.66 -17.89
CA VAL A 607 -13.66 -24.53 -18.82
C VAL A 607 -13.08 -24.87 -20.24
N LEU A 608 -11.78 -24.83 -20.61
CA LEU A 608 -11.39 -25.06 -22.06
C LEU A 608 -10.12 -25.92 -22.33
N GLU A 609 -10.20 -26.91 -23.26
CA GLU A 609 -9.09 -27.74 -23.84
C GLU A 609 -9.35 -28.14 -25.33
N THR A 610 -8.31 -28.47 -26.14
CA THR A 610 -8.39 -28.88 -27.58
C THR A 610 -8.03 -30.36 -27.87
N LYS A 611 -8.46 -30.90 -29.03
CA LYS A 611 -8.22 -32.31 -29.47
C LYS A 611 -6.74 -32.71 -29.58
N ALA A 612 -5.86 -31.82 -30.05
CA ALA A 612 -4.41 -32.09 -30.11
C ALA A 612 -3.78 -32.20 -28.71
N THR A 613 -4.35 -31.51 -27.72
CA THR A 613 -3.90 -31.54 -26.31
C THR A 613 -4.29 -32.85 -25.62
N LYS A 614 -5.40 -33.46 -26.06
CA LYS A 614 -5.84 -34.79 -25.60
C LYS A 614 -4.90 -35.91 -26.08
N GLN A 615 -4.45 -35.88 -27.33
CA GLN A 615 -3.56 -36.91 -27.88
C GLN A 615 -2.16 -36.91 -27.24
N LYS A 616 -1.67 -35.76 -26.77
CA LYS A 616 -0.40 -35.67 -26.00
C LYS A 616 -0.49 -36.17 -24.55
N LYS A 617 -1.69 -36.26 -23.98
CA LYS A 617 -1.92 -36.75 -22.60
C LYS A 617 -2.07 -38.28 -22.52
N GLU A 618 -2.29 -38.96 -23.64
CA GLU A 618 -2.65 -40.39 -23.66
C GLU A 618 -1.49 -41.35 -24.03
N GLU A 619 -0.25 -40.89 -24.20
CA GLU A 619 0.93 -41.78 -24.31
C GLU A 619 1.61 -42.03 -22.94
N PRO A 620 1.74 -43.30 -22.48
CA PRO A 620 2.31 -43.60 -21.17
C PRO A 620 3.84 -43.63 -21.20
N ASN A 621 4.48 -42.75 -20.44
CA ASN A 621 5.94 -42.69 -20.29
C ASN A 621 6.43 -43.83 -19.36
N GLY A 622 7.14 -44.80 -19.93
CA GLY A 622 7.76 -45.92 -19.24
C GLY A 622 9.29 -45.91 -19.31
N LYS A 623 9.91 -45.63 -18.17
CA LYS A 623 11.29 -45.93 -17.72
C LYS A 623 12.47 -45.11 -18.27
N ALA A 624 13.21 -44.59 -17.29
CA ALA A 624 14.57 -44.08 -17.37
C ALA A 624 15.59 -45.17 -17.75
N ALA A 625 16.50 -44.86 -18.68
CA ALA A 625 17.95 -45.01 -18.56
C ALA A 625 18.64 -44.73 -19.92
N ASP A 626 19.77 -44.02 -19.82
CA ASP A 626 20.90 -43.93 -20.75
C ASP A 626 20.89 -43.03 -22.01
N ALA A 627 22.02 -42.31 -22.12
CA ALA A 627 22.57 -41.51 -23.21
C ALA A 627 21.84 -40.18 -23.49
N ALA A 628 22.30 -38.99 -23.07
CA ALA A 628 23.60 -38.39 -23.39
C ALA A 628 24.08 -38.74 -24.80
N GLN A 629 23.70 -37.96 -25.82
CA GLN A 629 24.64 -37.35 -26.78
C GLN A 629 23.93 -36.57 -27.90
N ASN A 630 24.54 -35.42 -28.22
CA ASN A 630 24.55 -34.71 -29.51
C ASN A 630 23.38 -33.79 -29.89
N ASN A 631 23.53 -32.53 -29.48
CA ASN A 631 23.76 -31.35 -30.33
C ASN A 631 23.07 -31.29 -31.71
N GLY A 632 22.21 -30.27 -31.86
CA GLY A 632 21.51 -29.94 -33.10
C GLY A 632 22.36 -29.26 -34.16
N HIS A 633 21.73 -28.74 -35.21
CA HIS A 633 22.22 -27.70 -36.12
C HIS A 633 21.07 -27.15 -36.99
N TYR A 634 21.03 -25.82 -37.11
CA TYR A 634 20.40 -25.12 -38.23
C TYR A 634 21.36 -25.10 -39.43
N ALA A 635 20.86 -24.91 -40.65
CA ALA A 635 21.66 -24.34 -41.73
C ALA A 635 20.82 -23.44 -42.65
N ASN A 636 21.18 -22.15 -42.64
CA ASN A 636 21.43 -21.19 -43.74
C ASN A 636 20.42 -21.04 -44.89
N GLY A 637 20.15 -19.85 -45.46
CA GLY A 637 20.71 -18.50 -45.35
C GLY A 637 20.44 -17.69 -46.66
N HIS A 638 20.79 -16.39 -46.65
CA HIS A 638 21.03 -15.45 -47.81
C HIS A 638 19.83 -14.76 -48.49
N HIS A 639 19.81 -13.48 -48.93
CA HIS A 639 20.65 -12.23 -48.97
C HIS A 639 19.67 -11.08 -49.41
N GLY A 640 19.73 -9.78 -49.03
CA GLY A 640 20.71 -8.68 -49.28
C GLY A 640 19.91 -7.35 -49.45
N GLU A 641 20.13 -6.31 -48.62
CA GLU A 641 20.90 -5.04 -48.85
C GLU A 641 20.10 -3.81 -49.35
N GLY A 642 20.17 -2.69 -48.60
CA GLY A 642 19.74 -1.34 -49.00
C GLY A 642 19.46 -0.33 -47.86
N ASP A 643 20.48 0.47 -47.50
CA ASP A 643 20.57 1.71 -46.68
C ASP A 643 19.36 2.70 -46.77
N ALA A 644 19.02 3.63 -45.86
CA ALA A 644 19.61 4.19 -44.65
C ALA A 644 18.54 4.99 -43.86
N GLY A 645 18.64 5.02 -42.51
CA GLY A 645 18.27 6.18 -41.69
C GLY A 645 16.85 6.23 -41.09
N HIS A 646 16.80 6.33 -39.74
CA HIS A 646 15.65 6.45 -38.82
C HIS A 646 15.12 5.11 -38.27
N GLY A 647 15.94 4.46 -37.44
CA GLY A 647 15.64 3.18 -36.80
C GLY A 647 14.53 3.26 -35.75
N VAL A 648 13.35 2.80 -36.14
CA VAL A 648 12.32 2.30 -35.23
C VAL A 648 12.82 0.93 -34.74
N ILE A 649 13.13 0.80 -33.45
CA ILE A 649 13.58 -0.48 -32.87
C ILE A 649 12.35 -1.36 -32.65
N ASP A 650 12.32 -2.50 -33.34
CA ASP A 650 11.32 -3.55 -33.29
C ASP A 650 11.40 -4.34 -31.96
N PHE A 651 10.42 -4.14 -31.07
CA PHE A 651 10.43 -4.61 -29.67
C PHE A 651 10.05 -6.09 -29.48
N LYS A 652 9.87 -6.83 -30.57
CA LYS A 652 9.21 -8.15 -30.60
C LYS A 652 10.16 -9.35 -30.47
N HIS A 653 11.36 -9.28 -31.04
CA HIS A 653 12.36 -10.37 -30.94
C HIS A 653 13.07 -10.50 -29.57
N SER A 654 12.57 -9.83 -28.54
CA SER A 654 13.29 -9.59 -27.28
C SER A 654 12.66 -10.28 -26.05
N MET A 655 11.93 -11.39 -26.18
CA MET A 655 11.42 -12.15 -25.01
C MET A 655 11.74 -13.66 -25.00
N VAL A 656 12.54 -14.18 -25.94
CA VAL A 656 13.00 -15.58 -25.89
C VAL A 656 14.36 -15.68 -25.17
N LYS A 657 14.40 -16.45 -24.08
CA LYS A 657 15.66 -16.82 -23.39
C LYS A 657 16.61 -17.47 -24.39
N ARG A 658 17.83 -16.94 -24.53
CA ARG A 658 18.86 -17.45 -25.45
C ARG A 658 19.00 -18.97 -25.30
N PRO A 659 18.74 -19.76 -26.36
CA PRO A 659 18.83 -21.22 -26.29
C PRO A 659 20.28 -21.62 -26.03
N ARG A 660 20.48 -22.69 -25.24
CA ARG A 660 21.82 -23.14 -24.85
C ARG A 660 22.52 -23.76 -26.06
N PRO A 661 23.71 -23.27 -26.47
CA PRO A 661 24.49 -23.87 -27.54
C PRO A 661 24.92 -25.30 -27.19
N ALA A 662 25.18 -26.05 -28.26
CA ALA A 662 25.70 -27.41 -28.25
C ALA A 662 27.06 -27.55 -27.55
N LYS A 663 27.87 -26.51 -27.59
CA LYS A 663 29.21 -26.43 -26.99
C LYS A 663 29.44 -25.01 -26.51
N LEU A 664 30.09 -24.87 -25.35
CA LEU A 664 30.51 -23.59 -24.78
C LEU A 664 31.98 -23.69 -24.41
N HIS A 665 32.70 -22.58 -24.50
CA HIS A 665 34.10 -22.48 -24.10
C HIS A 665 34.17 -21.68 -22.81
N GLY A 666 34.79 -22.21 -21.76
CA GLY A 666 34.82 -21.52 -20.47
C GLY A 666 36.10 -21.74 -19.70
N ALA A 667 36.35 -20.82 -18.77
CA ALA A 667 37.46 -20.86 -17.84
C ALA A 667 36.94 -21.02 -16.42
N THR A 668 37.58 -21.93 -15.66
CA THR A 668 37.29 -22.13 -14.24
C THR A 668 38.36 -21.45 -13.40
N TYR A 669 37.96 -20.44 -12.64
CA TYR A 669 38.80 -19.68 -11.74
C TYR A 669 38.67 -20.23 -10.32
N ARG A 670 39.81 -20.48 -9.69
CA ARG A 670 39.89 -20.86 -8.28
C ARG A 670 40.12 -19.59 -7.46
N LYS A 671 39.15 -19.22 -6.61
CA LYS A 671 39.25 -18.05 -5.73
C LYS A 671 39.01 -18.45 -4.28
N ASP A 672 39.92 -18.10 -3.39
CA ASP A 672 39.73 -18.33 -1.97
C ASP A 672 38.77 -17.26 -1.39
N THR A 673 37.70 -17.71 -0.73
CA THR A 673 36.67 -16.84 -0.15
C THR A 673 36.49 -17.13 1.34
N PRO A 674 35.84 -16.22 2.09
CA PRO A 674 35.52 -16.42 3.51
C PRO A 674 34.71 -17.69 3.84
N LEU A 675 34.01 -18.25 2.86
CA LEU A 675 33.14 -19.43 3.01
C LEU A 675 33.79 -20.72 2.47
N GLY A 676 35.07 -20.65 2.09
CA GLY A 676 35.83 -21.75 1.48
C GLY A 676 36.35 -21.39 0.09
N THR A 677 37.10 -22.32 -0.53
CA THR A 677 37.58 -22.14 -1.91
C THR A 677 36.39 -22.24 -2.88
N ALA A 678 36.17 -21.16 -3.64
CA ALA A 678 35.17 -21.08 -4.70
C ALA A 678 35.82 -21.47 -6.04
N TYR A 679 35.16 -22.36 -6.78
CA TYR A 679 35.46 -22.64 -8.17
C TYR A 679 34.37 -22.02 -9.02
N ILE A 680 34.71 -20.94 -9.72
CA ILE A 680 33.77 -20.15 -10.53
C ILE A 680 34.11 -20.40 -12.00
N THR A 681 33.18 -20.99 -12.73
CA THR A 681 33.32 -21.27 -14.16
C THR A 681 32.50 -20.29 -14.95
N VAL A 682 33.15 -19.50 -15.79
CA VAL A 682 32.48 -18.59 -16.73
C VAL A 682 32.58 -19.20 -18.12
N ASN A 683 31.43 -19.50 -18.70
CA ASN A 683 31.30 -20.06 -20.04
C ASN A 683 30.85 -18.96 -21.00
N SER A 684 31.53 -18.89 -22.14
CA SER A 684 31.23 -18.02 -23.27
C SER A 684 30.77 -18.83 -24.47
N ASP A 685 29.99 -18.19 -25.33
CA ASP A 685 29.51 -18.78 -26.58
C ASP A 685 30.56 -18.71 -27.72
N ASP A 686 30.20 -19.18 -28.90
CA ASP A 686 31.07 -19.19 -30.08
C ASP A 686 31.50 -17.79 -30.56
N ARG A 687 30.86 -16.73 -30.06
CA ARG A 687 31.21 -15.32 -30.32
C ARG A 687 32.07 -14.72 -29.20
N ASN A 688 32.52 -15.55 -28.26
CA ASN A 688 33.28 -15.15 -27.08
C ASN A 688 32.49 -14.22 -26.13
N GLU A 689 31.16 -14.24 -26.18
CA GLU A 689 30.31 -13.49 -25.25
C GLU A 689 29.95 -14.34 -24.02
N PRO A 690 29.94 -13.78 -22.80
CA PRO A 690 29.55 -14.51 -21.61
C PRO A 690 28.12 -15.04 -21.69
N PHE A 691 27.96 -16.34 -21.41
CA PHE A 691 26.70 -17.06 -21.60
C PHE A 691 26.14 -17.65 -20.29
N GLU A 692 26.98 -18.29 -19.47
CA GLU A 692 26.56 -18.87 -18.19
C GLU A 692 27.70 -18.88 -17.17
N VAL A 693 27.35 -18.75 -15.90
CA VAL A 693 28.28 -18.77 -14.77
C VAL A 693 27.85 -19.84 -13.79
N PHE A 694 28.76 -20.78 -13.50
CA PHE A 694 28.59 -21.76 -12.45
C PHE A 694 29.56 -21.48 -11.32
N MET A 695 29.14 -21.76 -10.10
CA MET A 695 30.00 -21.64 -8.93
C MET A 695 29.79 -22.81 -8.00
N ASN A 696 30.88 -23.35 -7.50
CA ASN A 696 30.88 -24.39 -6.49
C ASN A 696 31.70 -23.90 -5.28
N VAL A 697 31.03 -23.80 -4.15
CA VAL A 697 31.60 -23.30 -2.89
C VAL A 697 31.15 -24.22 -1.76
N GLY A 698 32.10 -24.69 -0.96
CA GLY A 698 31.83 -25.57 0.17
C GLY A 698 31.66 -27.05 -0.21
N LYS A 699 31.28 -27.88 0.78
CA LYS A 699 30.97 -29.30 0.58
C LYS A 699 29.53 -29.45 0.09
N ALA A 700 29.30 -30.39 -0.82
CA ALA A 700 27.96 -30.67 -1.37
C ALA A 700 26.93 -30.92 -0.25
N GLY A 701 25.75 -30.29 -0.37
CA GLY A 701 24.65 -30.41 0.59
C GLY A 701 24.61 -29.36 1.70
N THR A 702 25.52 -28.38 1.70
CA THR A 702 25.46 -27.24 2.64
C THR A 702 24.60 -26.09 2.11
N GLU A 703 24.05 -25.26 3.01
CA GLU A 703 23.29 -24.06 2.64
C GLU A 703 24.14 -23.09 1.78
N VAL A 704 25.44 -23.01 2.03
CA VAL A 704 26.38 -22.20 1.23
C VAL A 704 26.41 -22.67 -0.22
N THR A 705 26.43 -23.99 -0.46
CA THR A 705 26.39 -24.56 -1.81
C THR A 705 25.05 -24.27 -2.49
N ALA A 706 23.92 -24.35 -1.77
CA ALA A 706 22.60 -24.06 -2.32
C ALA A 706 22.45 -22.57 -2.72
N VAL A 707 22.90 -21.65 -1.87
CA VAL A 707 22.88 -20.21 -2.17
C VAL A 707 23.84 -19.86 -3.31
N SER A 708 25.04 -20.46 -3.34
CA SER A 708 26.01 -20.28 -4.43
C SER A 708 25.44 -20.78 -5.77
N GLU A 709 24.79 -21.95 -5.77
CA GLU A 709 24.15 -22.49 -6.97
C GLU A 709 23.00 -21.58 -7.45
N ALA A 710 22.19 -21.07 -6.53
CA ALA A 710 21.12 -20.13 -6.85
C ALA A 710 21.67 -18.85 -7.48
N MET A 711 22.74 -18.28 -6.93
CA MET A 711 23.41 -17.10 -7.50
C MET A 711 23.95 -17.37 -8.91
N GLY A 712 24.63 -18.50 -9.15
CA GLY A 712 25.09 -18.87 -10.49
C GLY A 712 23.96 -19.03 -11.50
N ARG A 713 22.82 -19.62 -11.09
CA ARG A 713 21.63 -19.75 -11.93
C ARG A 713 20.99 -18.40 -12.27
N LEU A 714 20.95 -17.47 -11.31
CA LEU A 714 20.43 -16.11 -11.52
C LEU A 714 21.32 -15.30 -12.45
N ILE A 715 22.65 -15.31 -12.25
CA ILE A 715 23.60 -14.64 -13.14
C ILE A 715 23.48 -15.22 -14.56
N SER A 716 23.42 -16.54 -14.69
CA SER A 716 23.21 -17.21 -15.98
C SER A 716 21.87 -16.89 -16.62
N LEU A 717 20.83 -16.64 -15.82
CA LEU A 717 19.54 -16.19 -16.33
C LEU A 717 19.66 -14.77 -16.90
N VAL A 718 20.31 -13.84 -16.19
CA VAL A 718 20.55 -12.46 -16.66
C VAL A 718 21.31 -12.42 -17.99
N LEU A 719 22.33 -13.26 -18.16
CA LEU A 719 23.10 -13.35 -19.41
C LEU A 719 22.28 -13.92 -20.58
N ARG A 720 21.30 -14.76 -20.29
CA ARG A 720 20.47 -15.45 -21.28
C ARG A 720 19.13 -14.79 -21.51
N MET A 721 18.71 -13.88 -20.64
CA MET A 721 17.51 -13.09 -20.85
C MET A 721 17.74 -12.19 -22.08
N PRO A 722 16.71 -11.95 -22.88
CA PRO A 722 16.80 -10.94 -23.93
C PRO A 722 16.79 -9.55 -23.28
N ALA A 723 17.76 -8.72 -23.65
CA ALA A 723 17.86 -7.33 -23.25
C ALA A 723 18.67 -6.55 -24.28
N SER A 724 18.48 -5.23 -24.33
CA SER A 724 19.12 -4.31 -25.28
C SER A 724 20.63 -4.19 -25.11
N LEU A 725 21.16 -4.55 -23.94
CA LEU A 725 22.60 -4.48 -23.63
C LEU A 725 23.30 -5.78 -24.07
N PRO A 726 24.55 -5.73 -24.53
CA PRO A 726 25.36 -6.94 -24.78
C PRO A 726 25.55 -7.76 -23.48
N PRO A 727 25.65 -9.11 -23.54
CA PRO A 727 25.88 -9.95 -22.37
C PRO A 727 27.11 -9.56 -21.55
N ALA A 728 28.18 -9.07 -22.21
CA ALA A 728 29.37 -8.57 -21.52
C ALA A 728 29.10 -7.32 -20.67
N GLU A 729 28.25 -6.38 -21.13
CA GLU A 729 27.86 -5.20 -20.35
C GLU A 729 26.92 -5.57 -19.20
N ARG A 730 26.01 -6.51 -19.43
CA ARG A 730 25.16 -7.03 -18.34
C ARG A 730 25.98 -7.74 -17.27
N LEU A 731 27.03 -8.46 -17.67
CA LEU A 731 27.95 -9.08 -16.72
C LEU A 731 28.74 -8.03 -15.93
N ARG A 732 29.11 -6.89 -16.54
CA ARG A 732 29.70 -5.74 -15.82
C ARG A 732 28.72 -5.17 -14.78
N TRP A 733 27.45 -4.99 -15.13
CA TRP A 733 26.46 -4.49 -14.17
C TRP A 733 26.26 -5.45 -13.00
N VAL A 734 26.19 -6.76 -13.27
CA VAL A 734 26.16 -7.78 -12.21
C VAL A 734 27.41 -7.71 -11.32
N MET A 735 28.59 -7.54 -11.93
CA MET A 735 29.85 -7.39 -11.21
C MET A 735 29.86 -6.14 -10.31
N ASP A 736 29.41 -4.98 -10.82
CA ASP A 736 29.39 -3.72 -10.08
C ASP A 736 28.47 -3.79 -8.85
N GLU A 737 27.29 -4.42 -8.99
CA GLU A 737 26.35 -4.63 -7.87
C GLU A 737 26.91 -5.59 -6.82
N MET A 738 27.74 -6.56 -7.22
CA MET A 738 28.34 -7.53 -6.31
C MET A 738 29.65 -7.04 -5.67
N ALA A 739 30.32 -6.08 -6.29
CA ALA A 739 31.57 -5.52 -5.82
C ALA A 739 31.39 -4.76 -4.50
N GLY A 740 32.28 -5.00 -3.53
CA GLY A 740 32.26 -4.28 -2.26
C GLY A 740 31.30 -4.83 -1.20
N ILE A 741 30.43 -5.80 -1.53
CA ILE A 741 29.56 -6.47 -0.55
C ILE A 741 30.42 -7.12 0.55
N GLY A 742 30.24 -6.68 1.79
CA GLY A 742 31.03 -7.11 2.94
C GLY A 742 30.44 -8.30 3.70
N GLY A 743 31.29 -9.22 4.15
CA GLY A 743 30.93 -10.31 5.05
C GLY A 743 31.65 -10.19 6.40
N GLY A 744 31.23 -10.99 7.39
CA GLY A 744 31.77 -10.96 8.76
C GLY A 744 33.23 -11.42 8.90
N ARG A 745 33.83 -12.01 7.86
CA ARG A 745 35.22 -12.49 7.81
C ARG A 745 35.86 -12.17 6.45
N PRO A 746 36.42 -10.97 6.19
CA PRO A 746 37.13 -10.72 4.93
C PRO A 746 38.45 -11.50 4.86
N LEU A 747 38.83 -11.98 3.67
CA LEU A 747 40.03 -12.79 3.42
C LEU A 747 41.04 -12.02 2.53
N GLY A 748 42.32 -12.00 2.92
CA GLY A 748 43.39 -11.27 2.19
C GLY A 748 43.55 -9.79 2.56
N PHE A 749 44.53 -9.10 1.93
CA PHE A 749 44.88 -7.70 2.19
C PHE A 749 45.10 -6.91 0.88
N GLY A 750 44.92 -5.58 0.92
CA GLY A 750 45.16 -4.69 -0.23
C GLY A 750 44.12 -4.84 -1.35
N ALA A 751 44.53 -4.60 -2.59
CA ALA A 751 43.68 -4.67 -3.78
C ALA A 751 43.10 -6.08 -4.05
N ASN A 752 43.72 -7.13 -3.49
CA ASN A 752 43.28 -8.54 -3.63
C ASN A 752 42.43 -9.02 -2.45
N ARG A 753 41.93 -8.12 -1.60
CA ARG A 753 41.09 -8.46 -0.44
C ARG A 753 39.70 -8.89 -0.91
N VAL A 754 39.27 -10.09 -0.51
CA VAL A 754 37.92 -10.63 -0.76
C VAL A 754 37.06 -10.41 0.48
N ARG A 755 36.05 -9.55 0.39
CA ARG A 755 35.22 -9.14 1.54
C ARG A 755 34.12 -10.15 1.88
N SER A 756 33.62 -10.86 0.89
CA SER A 756 32.55 -11.87 0.99
C SER A 756 32.57 -12.79 -0.24
N LEU A 757 31.69 -13.80 -0.29
CA LEU A 757 31.52 -14.61 -1.49
C LEU A 757 31.07 -13.78 -2.73
N PRO A 758 30.04 -12.91 -2.65
CA PRO A 758 29.69 -11.99 -3.74
C PRO A 758 30.86 -11.13 -4.25
N ASP A 759 31.64 -10.54 -3.34
CA ASP A 759 32.80 -9.73 -3.69
C ASP A 759 33.91 -10.57 -4.36
N GLY A 760 34.07 -11.83 -3.95
CA GLY A 760 34.98 -12.78 -4.60
C GLY A 760 34.54 -13.16 -6.02
N ILE A 761 33.23 -13.26 -6.26
CA ILE A 761 32.66 -13.50 -7.60
C ILE A 761 32.91 -12.27 -8.48
N ALA A 762 32.65 -11.06 -7.98
CA ALA A 762 32.90 -9.82 -8.73
C ALA A 762 34.36 -9.71 -9.19
N GLN A 763 35.32 -10.05 -8.33
CA GLN A 763 36.75 -10.05 -8.69
C GLN A 763 37.08 -11.05 -9.82
N VAL A 764 36.48 -12.25 -9.79
CA VAL A 764 36.68 -13.26 -10.85
C VAL A 764 36.03 -12.83 -12.16
N LEU A 765 34.84 -12.23 -12.11
CA LEU A 765 34.18 -11.70 -13.30
C LEU A 765 34.97 -10.55 -13.92
N ALA A 766 35.55 -9.68 -13.09
CA ALA A 766 36.45 -8.62 -13.54
C ALA A 766 37.71 -9.19 -14.23
N GLU A 767 38.34 -10.20 -13.63
CA GLU A 767 39.49 -10.91 -14.21
C GLU A 767 39.15 -11.52 -15.58
N HIS A 768 38.02 -12.24 -15.68
CA HIS A 768 37.55 -12.85 -16.93
C HIS A 768 37.24 -11.82 -18.03
N LEU A 769 36.61 -10.69 -17.67
CA LEU A 769 36.29 -9.62 -18.62
C LEU A 769 37.53 -8.86 -19.09
N SER A 770 38.61 -8.84 -18.30
CA SER A 770 39.89 -8.21 -18.64
C SER A 770 40.70 -8.99 -19.69
N GLU A 771 40.39 -10.28 -19.87
CA GLU A 771 41.01 -11.16 -20.87
C GLU A 771 40.36 -11.04 -22.28
N LEU A 772 39.29 -10.23 -22.41
CA LEU A 772 38.63 -9.90 -23.68
C LEU A 772 39.22 -8.60 -24.28
N PRO A 773 39.38 -8.48 -25.61
CA PRO A 773 39.95 -7.27 -26.22
C PRO A 773 39.10 -6.02 -25.94
N MET A 774 39.74 -4.99 -25.37
CA MET A 774 39.10 -3.85 -24.70
C MET A 774 38.46 -2.78 -25.62
N VAL A 775 37.41 -2.12 -25.10
CA VAL A 775 37.17 -0.68 -25.26
C VAL A 775 37.41 -0.04 -23.88
N ALA A 776 38.23 1.01 -23.83
CA ALA A 776 38.80 1.61 -22.62
C ALA A 776 37.90 2.68 -21.98
N GLU A 777 37.89 2.76 -20.64
CA GLU A 777 38.34 3.93 -19.86
C GLU A 777 38.36 3.65 -18.34
N GLU A 778 39.16 4.45 -17.61
CA GLU A 778 39.76 4.21 -16.28
C GLU A 778 38.86 4.48 -15.06
N PRO A 779 39.18 3.90 -13.87
CA PRO A 779 38.43 4.13 -12.64
C PRO A 779 38.99 5.29 -11.78
N GLN A 780 38.10 6.03 -11.13
CA GLN A 780 38.42 6.84 -9.95
C GLN A 780 37.80 6.19 -8.70
N ALA A 781 38.64 5.93 -7.71
CA ALA A 781 38.24 5.47 -6.39
C ALA A 781 38.40 6.60 -5.37
N GLU A 782 37.48 6.71 -4.42
CA GLU A 782 37.85 7.00 -3.04
C GLU A 782 36.77 6.48 -2.06
N GLN A 783 37.25 5.78 -1.03
CA GLN A 783 36.47 5.09 0.00
C GLN A 783 36.75 5.75 1.36
N LEU A 784 35.73 5.94 2.19
CA LEU A 784 35.87 6.06 3.64
C LEU A 784 34.88 5.13 4.32
N ALA A 785 35.38 4.26 5.18
CA ALA A 785 34.61 3.32 6.00
C ALA A 785 34.75 3.69 7.49
N LEU A 786 33.68 3.48 8.27
CA LEU A 786 33.76 3.37 9.74
C LEU A 786 32.94 2.18 10.26
N PRO A 787 33.35 1.57 11.39
CA PRO A 787 33.00 0.20 11.75
C PRO A 787 31.80 0.11 12.71
N ILE A 788 30.94 -0.90 12.51
CA ILE A 788 29.98 -1.35 13.52
C ILE A 788 30.43 -2.71 14.03
N ALA A 789 30.73 -2.78 15.33
CA ALA A 789 30.99 -4.01 16.06
C ALA A 789 29.70 -4.52 16.72
N ALA A 790 29.31 -5.77 16.44
CA ALA A 790 28.29 -6.50 17.20
C ALA A 790 28.86 -7.85 17.71
N LYS A 791 28.57 -8.16 18.98
CA LYS A 791 29.01 -9.37 19.72
C LYS A 791 28.26 -10.64 19.28
N PRO A 792 28.84 -11.84 19.52
CA PRO A 792 28.83 -12.93 18.55
C PRO A 792 27.69 -13.94 18.72
N ILE A 793 27.12 -14.33 17.59
CA ILE A 793 26.59 -15.68 17.34
C ILE A 793 27.83 -16.56 17.04
N GLY A 794 27.87 -17.82 17.48
CA GLY A 794 28.98 -18.71 17.15
C GLY A 794 29.15 -18.81 15.63
N ASP A 795 30.36 -18.61 15.12
CA ASP A 795 30.64 -18.78 13.70
C ASP A 795 30.57 -20.26 13.34
N ILE A 796 30.41 -20.56 12.05
CA ILE A 796 30.48 -21.93 11.53
C ILE A 796 31.92 -22.41 11.63
N CYS A 797 32.13 -23.57 12.24
CA CYS A 797 33.45 -24.19 12.32
C CYS A 797 33.89 -24.67 10.92
N PRO A 798 35.09 -24.30 10.42
CA PRO A 798 35.54 -24.71 9.08
C PRO A 798 35.81 -26.21 8.97
N GLU A 799 36.09 -26.90 10.09
CA GLU A 799 36.30 -28.34 10.11
C GLU A 799 34.98 -29.13 10.10
N CYS A 800 34.06 -28.87 11.05
CA CYS A 800 32.85 -29.68 11.23
C CYS A 800 31.54 -29.05 10.71
N GLY A 801 31.52 -27.77 10.35
CA GLY A 801 30.32 -27.10 9.83
C GLY A 801 29.27 -26.71 10.87
N GLU A 802 29.51 -26.95 12.16
CA GLU A 802 28.57 -26.64 13.24
C GLU A 802 28.74 -25.19 13.75
N ALA A 803 27.63 -24.53 14.12
CA ALA A 803 27.59 -23.11 14.52
C ALA A 803 28.06 -22.89 15.98
N SER A 804 29.22 -23.46 16.33
CA SER A 804 29.76 -23.53 17.69
C SER A 804 31.22 -23.02 17.78
N PHE A 805 31.67 -22.24 16.78
CA PHE A 805 33.02 -21.70 16.72
C PHE A 805 33.11 -20.35 17.45
N LEU A 806 33.70 -20.37 18.65
CA LEU A 806 33.66 -19.28 19.63
C LEU A 806 35.06 -18.71 19.87
N ASN A 807 35.15 -17.39 20.09
CA ASN A 807 36.39 -16.74 20.52
C ASN A 807 36.62 -16.99 22.01
N VAL A 808 37.67 -17.74 22.36
CA VAL A 808 38.06 -18.07 23.74
C VAL A 808 39.56 -17.85 23.89
N GLU A 809 39.95 -16.98 24.83
CA GLU A 809 41.36 -16.78 25.21
C GLU A 809 42.31 -16.38 24.05
N GLY A 810 41.82 -15.55 23.11
CA GLY A 810 42.64 -15.04 22.00
C GLY A 810 42.72 -15.97 20.79
N CYS A 811 42.09 -17.14 20.84
CA CYS A 811 41.92 -18.03 19.70
C CYS A 811 40.43 -18.34 19.49
N ARG A 812 40.06 -18.80 18.29
CA ARG A 812 38.73 -19.35 18.02
C ARG A 812 38.76 -20.86 18.24
N LYS A 813 37.85 -21.38 19.06
CA LYS A 813 37.72 -22.82 19.35
C LYS A 813 36.31 -23.30 19.02
N CYS A 814 36.21 -24.46 18.37
CA CYS A 814 34.94 -25.13 18.15
C CYS A 814 34.59 -25.94 19.39
N ALA A 815 33.42 -25.66 19.98
CA ALA A 815 32.96 -26.40 21.15
C ALA A 815 32.55 -27.85 20.82
N VAL A 816 32.40 -28.20 19.54
CA VAL A 816 31.91 -29.51 19.07
C VAL A 816 33.03 -30.43 18.59
N CYS A 817 33.94 -29.96 17.72
CA CYS A 817 35.03 -30.79 17.20
C CYS A 817 36.41 -30.46 17.79
N GLY A 818 36.53 -29.41 18.60
CA GLY A 818 37.80 -29.02 19.22
C GLY A 818 38.78 -28.28 18.30
N TYR A 819 38.43 -28.07 17.01
CA TYR A 819 39.22 -27.25 16.08
C TYR A 819 39.55 -25.89 16.70
N SER A 820 40.82 -25.50 16.66
CA SER A 820 41.28 -24.21 17.18
C SER A 820 42.08 -23.44 16.15
N GLU A 821 41.75 -22.17 15.97
CA GLU A 821 42.42 -21.24 15.08
C GLU A 821 42.85 -20.01 15.88
N CYS A 822 44.16 -19.90 16.09
CA CYS A 822 44.85 -18.71 16.56
C CYS A 822 45.55 -18.11 15.31
#